data_AF-A0A2V6TEP8-F1
#
_entry.id   AF-A0A2V6TEP8-F1
#
_cell.length_a   1.000
_cell.length_b   1.000
_cell.length_c   1.000
_cell.angle_alpha   90.00
_cell.angle_beta   90.00
_cell.angle_gamma   90.00
#
_symmetry.space_group_name_H-M   'P 1'
#
loop_
_entity.id
_entity.type
_entity.pdbx_description
1 polymer ?
#
loop_
_entity_poly.entity_id
_entity_poly.type
_entity_poly.pdbx_seq_one_letter_code
_entity_poly.pdbx_strand_id
1 'polypeptide(L)'
;MTFIHLFTPIRVGPVTLRNRIVSTPHATRFGKDGYVTERYIRYHAEKAKGGAGLIQCFGSMSVHPSSPVADWGGIQNWDDTSLPSFAAFARAIHEHGAHVMAQITHRGRRGWSGPGERALVAPSDVPEQENREIPHALAPAAIREIVLAFAAAARRLQQAGFDGADLCAFARHLIDQFWVPAVNRRTDEYGGSFENRLRFAVEVIRAIRGAVGRDFILGMRVSGDELIPDGLHLEDVIEIVRYLDGLGQLDYFTVSGSTGETLRLHQQLMPFADAPPGVYAGLAARIREVVRVPVIYAGRVVDPRHAERLLAEGVCDLVAMTRALIADPWLPRKAMEGRLEDVRTCLGMQEGCLGRSSRGLFLSCAQNPTTGREAELAELVPAPRRRRVVVAGGGPAGIEAARIAALRGHEVILYEQGPILGGQVRIAGRAPLRPGYGDAAEWLVRQLARTSVTVRLGVAATVERVLAQRPDAVIVATGAVPRRPDLPGVDLPGVVTVEDVLAGAVAGGQRCVVVDGTGRIQAGLAADFLARGGREVTVITPYHTVCDNTEPSTKEPLYERLYRGGVTLVPDATLTGIAAGEGSRLTVSAINDYSGRGWTIPDLDLVVLAYGGRAVDELFRALDGRGPEVHLVGDAMAPRLLHDAILEGTRAGRRV
;
A
#
# COMPACT_ATOMS: atom_id res chain seq x y z
N MET A 1 24.23 22.11 -2.42
CA MET A 1 23.12 21.41 -1.73
C MET A 1 22.81 20.14 -2.53
N THR A 2 22.58 19.00 -1.88
CA THR A 2 22.35 17.70 -2.55
C THR A 2 21.03 17.63 -3.33
N PHE A 3 20.10 18.55 -3.06
CA PHE A 3 18.75 18.58 -3.61
C PHE A 3 18.38 19.99 -4.07
N ILE A 4 18.84 20.40 -5.25
CA ILE A 4 18.57 21.73 -5.79
C ILE A 4 17.16 21.75 -6.38
N HIS A 5 16.85 20.82 -7.27
CA HIS A 5 15.60 20.83 -8.00
C HIS A 5 14.42 20.55 -7.07
N LEU A 6 14.54 19.52 -6.22
CA LEU A 6 13.47 19.05 -5.34
C LEU A 6 12.91 20.14 -4.41
N PHE A 7 13.79 21.03 -3.90
CA PHE A 7 13.42 22.10 -2.97
C PHE A 7 13.36 23.49 -3.59
N THR A 8 13.58 23.62 -4.91
CA THR A 8 13.34 24.89 -5.59
C THR A 8 11.84 25.14 -5.70
N PRO A 9 11.32 26.29 -5.24
CA PRO A 9 9.92 26.64 -5.39
C PRO A 9 9.45 26.61 -6.85
N ILE A 10 8.17 26.30 -7.06
CA ILE A 10 7.57 26.25 -8.41
C ILE A 10 6.17 26.87 -8.41
N ARG A 11 5.85 27.61 -9.45
CA ARG A 11 4.50 28.16 -9.66
C ARG A 11 3.60 27.12 -10.31
N VAL A 12 2.41 26.92 -9.76
CA VAL A 12 1.33 26.08 -10.31
C VAL A 12 0.06 26.94 -10.34
N GLY A 13 -0.37 27.34 -11.54
CA GLY A 13 -1.44 28.33 -11.70
C GLY A 13 -1.13 29.64 -10.93
N PRO A 14 -2.02 30.10 -10.03
CA PRO A 14 -1.84 31.32 -9.24
C PRO A 14 -0.94 31.15 -8.00
N VAL A 15 -0.63 29.92 -7.55
CA VAL A 15 0.14 29.71 -6.30
C VAL A 15 1.59 29.33 -6.55
N THR A 16 2.45 29.60 -5.57
CA THR A 16 3.85 29.15 -5.56
C THR A 16 4.04 28.10 -4.47
N LEU A 17 4.33 26.87 -4.87
CA LEU A 17 4.64 25.79 -3.95
C LEU A 17 6.07 25.94 -3.44
N ARG A 18 6.27 25.72 -2.14
CA ARG A 18 7.59 25.79 -1.48
C ARG A 18 8.63 24.80 -2.00
N ASN A 19 8.18 23.70 -2.60
CA ASN A 19 9.03 22.64 -3.16
C ASN A 19 8.19 21.76 -4.10
N ARG A 20 8.86 20.81 -4.77
CA ARG A 20 8.29 19.99 -5.85
C ARG A 20 7.72 18.65 -5.38
N ILE A 21 7.51 18.49 -4.07
CA ILE A 21 7.05 17.23 -3.47
C ILE A 21 5.53 17.26 -3.31
N VAL A 22 4.86 16.28 -3.93
CA VAL A 22 3.39 16.16 -3.91
C VAL A 22 2.97 14.87 -3.21
N SER A 23 2.04 14.97 -2.25
CA SER A 23 1.25 13.81 -1.80
C SER A 23 0.00 13.75 -2.68
N THR A 24 -0.10 12.76 -3.57
CA THR A 24 -1.24 12.65 -4.50
C THR A 24 -2.48 12.03 -3.84
N PRO A 25 -3.68 12.11 -4.45
CA PRO A 25 -4.91 11.52 -3.93
C PRO A 25 -4.79 10.00 -3.80
N HIS A 26 -5.34 9.47 -2.71
CA HIS A 26 -5.37 8.04 -2.40
C HIS A 26 -6.48 7.75 -1.37
N ALA A 27 -7.10 6.59 -1.48
CA ALA A 27 -8.12 6.14 -0.54
C ALA A 27 -7.46 5.72 0.78
N THR A 28 -8.02 6.17 1.90
CA THR A 28 -7.52 5.86 3.26
C THR A 28 -8.54 5.09 4.10
N ARG A 29 -9.81 5.09 3.68
CA ARG A 29 -10.99 4.77 4.50
C ARG A 29 -11.14 5.62 5.76
N PHE A 30 -10.44 6.76 5.88
CA PHE A 30 -10.55 7.59 7.09
C PHE A 30 -11.80 8.46 7.11
N GLY A 31 -12.53 8.57 5.99
CA GLY A 31 -13.86 9.17 5.99
C GLY A 31 -14.86 8.32 6.76
N LYS A 32 -15.92 8.97 7.26
CA LYS A 32 -17.05 8.30 7.89
C LYS A 32 -18.34 8.87 7.33
N ASP A 33 -19.22 8.01 6.84
CA ASP A 33 -20.54 8.38 6.30
C ASP A 33 -20.45 9.44 5.17
N GLY A 34 -19.34 9.44 4.41
CA GLY A 34 -19.09 10.44 3.36
C GLY A 34 -18.38 11.71 3.85
N TYR A 35 -18.08 11.85 5.15
CA TYR A 35 -17.52 13.08 5.73
C TYR A 35 -16.07 12.92 6.17
N VAL A 36 -15.35 14.05 6.17
CA VAL A 36 -13.99 14.15 6.67
C VAL A 36 -13.99 13.98 8.18
N THR A 37 -13.05 13.18 8.70
CA THR A 37 -12.85 12.98 10.13
C THR A 37 -11.56 13.64 10.60
N GLU A 38 -11.46 13.85 11.91
CA GLU A 38 -10.24 14.35 12.55
C GLU A 38 -9.01 13.48 12.26
N ARG A 39 -9.18 12.15 12.17
CA ARG A 39 -8.10 11.24 11.76
C ARG A 39 -7.58 11.61 10.37
N TYR A 40 -8.48 11.93 9.44
CA TYR A 40 -8.10 12.25 8.07
C TYR A 40 -7.35 13.59 8.00
N ILE A 41 -7.79 14.58 8.77
CA ILE A 41 -7.13 15.88 8.90
C ILE A 41 -5.71 15.68 9.43
N ARG A 42 -5.53 15.01 10.58
CA ARG A 42 -4.21 14.81 11.20
C ARG A 42 -3.22 14.07 10.29
N TYR A 43 -3.69 13.05 9.59
CA TYR A 43 -2.88 12.28 8.66
C TYR A 43 -2.26 13.14 7.54
N HIS A 44 -3.02 14.07 6.97
CA HIS A 44 -2.49 14.97 5.95
C HIS A 44 -1.72 16.16 6.54
N ALA A 45 -2.16 16.69 7.69
CA ALA A 45 -1.45 17.74 8.42
C ALA A 45 -0.03 17.30 8.80
N GLU A 46 0.17 16.03 9.18
CA GLU A 46 1.49 15.51 9.51
C GLU A 46 2.45 15.53 8.30
N LYS A 47 1.96 15.28 7.08
CA LYS A 47 2.75 15.39 5.84
C LYS A 47 3.08 16.85 5.50
N ALA A 48 2.12 17.75 5.73
CA ALA A 48 2.34 19.19 5.55
C ALA A 48 3.39 19.70 6.55
N LYS A 49 3.29 19.31 7.82
CA LYS A 49 4.27 19.57 8.88
C LYS A 49 5.65 19.02 8.51
N GLY A 50 5.70 17.80 7.96
CA GLY A 50 6.94 17.16 7.52
C GLY A 50 7.58 17.77 6.27
N GLY A 51 6.91 18.70 5.59
CA GLY A 51 7.52 19.56 4.58
C GLY A 51 7.03 19.37 3.13
N ALA A 52 5.99 18.56 2.87
CA ALA A 52 5.46 18.38 1.50
C ALA A 52 4.90 19.69 0.92
N GLY A 53 5.21 20.05 -0.33
CA GLY A 53 4.79 21.32 -0.93
C GLY A 53 3.30 21.38 -1.29
N LEU A 54 2.76 20.27 -1.78
CA LEU A 54 1.36 20.13 -2.17
C LEU A 54 0.75 18.85 -1.61
N ILE A 55 -0.43 18.98 -1.02
CA ILE A 55 -1.27 17.89 -0.57
C ILE A 55 -2.50 17.81 -1.47
N GLN A 56 -2.54 16.83 -2.37
CA GLN A 56 -3.77 16.43 -3.04
C GLN A 56 -4.44 15.34 -2.19
N CYS A 57 -5.63 15.62 -1.70
CA CYS A 57 -6.37 14.77 -0.78
C CYS A 57 -7.63 14.17 -1.42
N PHE A 58 -8.24 13.26 -0.68
CA PHE A 58 -9.42 12.47 -1.05
C PHE A 58 -9.18 11.56 -2.26
N GLY A 59 -8.98 10.26 -2.03
CA GLY A 59 -8.95 9.29 -3.13
C GLY A 59 -10.34 9.11 -3.72
N SER A 60 -10.64 9.85 -4.79
CA SER A 60 -11.93 9.82 -5.50
C SER A 60 -13.10 10.44 -4.73
N MET A 61 -13.01 11.73 -4.35
CA MET A 61 -14.15 12.44 -3.76
C MET A 61 -15.30 12.53 -4.76
N SER A 62 -16.48 12.04 -4.36
CA SER A 62 -17.63 11.96 -5.26
C SER A 62 -18.38 13.27 -5.32
N VAL A 63 -18.60 13.79 -6.52
CA VAL A 63 -19.36 15.04 -6.75
C VAL A 63 -20.87 14.82 -6.88
N HIS A 64 -21.32 13.56 -7.00
CA HIS A 64 -22.71 13.25 -7.29
C HIS A 64 -23.18 11.96 -6.58
N PRO A 65 -24.43 11.89 -6.08
CA PRO A 65 -24.96 10.72 -5.40
C PRO A 65 -24.99 9.41 -6.20
N SER A 66 -24.96 9.46 -7.54
CA SER A 66 -24.86 8.26 -8.40
C SER A 66 -23.45 7.65 -8.46
N SER A 67 -22.48 8.26 -7.79
CA SER A 67 -21.14 7.72 -7.58
C SER A 67 -20.99 7.43 -6.09
N PRO A 68 -21.15 6.16 -5.65
CA PRO A 68 -21.14 5.80 -4.24
C PRO A 68 -19.83 6.20 -3.54
N VAL A 69 -19.85 6.32 -2.20
CA VAL A 69 -18.64 6.64 -1.40
C VAL A 69 -18.36 5.64 -0.27
N ALA A 70 -19.37 4.87 0.16
CA ALA A 70 -19.29 4.08 1.39
C ALA A 70 -18.36 2.86 1.27
N ASP A 71 -18.23 2.28 0.09
CA ASP A 71 -17.40 1.10 -0.19
C ASP A 71 -15.91 1.30 0.15
N TRP A 72 -15.37 2.52 0.03
CA TRP A 72 -13.98 2.87 0.34
C TRP A 72 -13.79 3.91 1.44
N GLY A 73 -14.82 4.21 2.24
CA GLY A 73 -14.80 5.31 3.21
C GLY A 73 -14.43 6.65 2.54
N GLY A 74 -14.98 6.85 1.34
CA GLY A 74 -14.78 8.02 0.50
C GLY A 74 -15.47 9.26 1.06
N ILE A 75 -15.23 10.38 0.40
CA ILE A 75 -15.77 11.69 0.77
C ILE A 75 -16.82 12.12 -0.25
N GLN A 76 -17.90 12.70 0.24
CA GLN A 76 -19.02 13.21 -0.55
C GLN A 76 -18.94 14.74 -0.67
N ASN A 77 -19.24 15.26 -1.87
CA ASN A 77 -19.26 16.68 -2.17
C ASN A 77 -20.40 17.05 -3.13
N TRP A 78 -21.62 16.58 -2.83
CA TRP A 78 -22.82 16.96 -3.59
C TRP A 78 -23.72 17.97 -2.84
N ASP A 79 -23.51 18.17 -1.54
CA ASP A 79 -24.24 19.14 -0.72
C ASP A 79 -23.31 19.96 0.21
N ASP A 80 -23.89 20.96 0.87
CA ASP A 80 -23.16 21.98 1.64
C ASP A 80 -22.74 21.50 3.05
N THR A 81 -23.21 20.33 3.49
CA THR A 81 -22.97 19.84 4.87
C THR A 81 -21.49 19.49 5.12
N SER A 82 -20.72 19.23 4.07
CA SER A 82 -19.28 18.95 4.14
C SER A 82 -18.41 20.20 4.36
N LEU A 83 -18.94 21.41 4.09
CA LEU A 83 -18.18 22.67 4.10
C LEU A 83 -17.37 22.91 5.40
N PRO A 84 -17.92 22.75 6.62
CA PRO A 84 -17.15 22.98 7.84
C PRO A 84 -15.96 22.03 7.97
N SER A 85 -16.15 20.76 7.59
CA SER A 85 -15.09 19.74 7.66
C SER A 85 -13.99 19.98 6.62
N PHE A 86 -14.36 20.49 5.43
CA PHE A 86 -13.42 20.91 4.40
C PHE A 86 -12.60 22.13 4.87
N ALA A 87 -13.24 23.12 5.49
CA ALA A 87 -12.53 24.29 6.00
C ALA A 87 -11.53 23.94 7.10
N ALA A 88 -11.91 23.02 8.01
CA ALA A 88 -11.01 22.51 9.02
C ALA A 88 -9.80 21.76 8.40
N PHE A 89 -10.06 20.95 7.35
CA PHE A 89 -9.02 20.24 6.63
C PHE A 89 -8.03 21.21 5.96
N ALA A 90 -8.53 22.19 5.20
CA ALA A 90 -7.69 23.14 4.49
C ALA A 90 -6.81 23.96 5.46
N ARG A 91 -7.42 24.50 6.52
CA ARG A 91 -6.70 25.26 7.56
C ARG A 91 -5.55 24.46 8.16
N ALA A 92 -5.77 23.19 8.53
CA ALA A 92 -4.74 22.35 9.14
C ALA A 92 -3.53 22.09 8.21
N ILE A 93 -3.72 22.13 6.88
CA ILE A 93 -2.62 22.03 5.91
C ILE A 93 -1.89 23.36 5.75
N HIS A 94 -2.65 24.45 5.62
CA HIS A 94 -2.12 25.81 5.46
C HIS A 94 -1.32 26.29 6.67
N GLU A 95 -1.70 25.90 7.89
CA GLU A 95 -0.94 26.18 9.13
C GLU A 95 0.51 25.69 9.07
N HIS A 96 0.80 24.72 8.21
CA HIS A 96 2.14 24.19 7.99
C HIS A 96 2.75 24.64 6.66
N GLY A 97 2.17 25.62 5.96
CA GLY A 97 2.70 26.26 4.76
C GLY A 97 2.69 25.38 3.50
N ALA A 98 1.87 24.33 3.45
CA ALA A 98 1.63 23.53 2.26
C ALA A 98 0.31 23.97 1.60
N HIS A 99 0.18 23.78 0.30
CA HIS A 99 -1.10 23.97 -0.39
C HIS A 99 -1.92 22.67 -0.41
N VAL A 100 -3.23 22.80 -0.57
CA VAL A 100 -4.19 21.69 -0.54
C VAL A 100 -5.13 21.72 -1.73
N MET A 101 -5.30 20.56 -2.36
CA MET A 101 -6.28 20.31 -3.42
C MET A 101 -7.07 19.06 -3.12
N ALA A 102 -8.29 18.98 -3.62
CA ALA A 102 -9.11 17.77 -3.53
C ALA A 102 -9.26 17.13 -4.90
N GLN A 103 -9.12 15.80 -4.99
CA GLN A 103 -9.49 15.10 -6.21
C GLN A 103 -10.98 14.89 -6.29
N ILE A 104 -11.60 15.51 -7.28
CA ILE A 104 -13.04 15.42 -7.55
C ILE A 104 -13.30 14.47 -8.71
N THR A 105 -14.33 13.64 -8.56
CA THR A 105 -14.67 12.67 -9.59
C THR A 105 -16.12 12.19 -9.53
N HIS A 106 -16.49 11.46 -10.58
CA HIS A 106 -17.58 10.50 -10.61
C HIS A 106 -16.97 9.16 -11.04
N ARG A 107 -17.20 8.07 -10.30
CA ARG A 107 -16.54 6.79 -10.59
C ARG A 107 -17.11 6.02 -11.78
N GLY A 108 -18.30 6.41 -12.21
CA GLY A 108 -18.97 5.80 -13.36
C GLY A 108 -19.27 4.34 -13.07
N ARG A 109 -18.83 3.43 -13.95
CA ARG A 109 -18.93 1.97 -13.74
C ARG A 109 -17.99 1.39 -12.67
N ARG A 110 -17.03 2.17 -12.13
CA ARG A 110 -16.07 1.70 -11.10
C ARG A 110 -16.58 1.89 -9.68
N GLY A 111 -17.72 1.31 -9.40
CA GLY A 111 -18.37 1.44 -8.11
C GLY A 111 -18.98 0.13 -7.66
N TRP A 112 -19.48 0.15 -6.44
CA TRP A 112 -20.32 -0.91 -5.92
C TRP A 112 -21.63 -0.27 -5.48
N SER A 113 -22.73 -0.66 -6.12
CA SER A 113 -24.05 -0.09 -5.86
C SER A 113 -24.59 -0.48 -4.49
N GLY A 114 -24.17 -1.64 -3.95
CA GLY A 114 -24.72 -2.24 -2.72
C GLY A 114 -24.88 -1.26 -1.56
N PRO A 115 -23.81 -0.58 -1.08
CA PRO A 115 -23.90 0.35 0.04
C PRO A 115 -24.74 1.61 -0.22
N GLY A 116 -24.90 2.00 -1.50
CA GLY A 116 -25.63 3.21 -1.88
C GLY A 116 -27.04 2.94 -2.42
N GLU A 117 -27.38 1.67 -2.64
CA GLU A 117 -28.62 1.18 -3.26
C GLU A 117 -29.01 1.93 -4.54
N ARG A 118 -28.02 2.37 -5.32
CA ARG A 118 -28.20 3.13 -6.57
C ARG A 118 -27.42 2.49 -7.70
N ALA A 119 -28.09 2.34 -8.84
CA ALA A 119 -27.45 1.85 -10.05
C ALA A 119 -26.23 2.69 -10.41
N LEU A 120 -25.15 2.03 -10.80
CA LEU A 120 -23.99 2.68 -11.39
C LEU A 120 -24.38 3.25 -12.75
N VAL A 121 -23.71 4.32 -13.18
CA VAL A 121 -23.97 4.99 -14.46
C VAL A 121 -22.67 5.15 -15.24
N ALA A 122 -22.74 5.08 -16.57
CA ALA A 122 -21.57 5.18 -17.45
C ALA A 122 -21.97 5.70 -18.84
N PRO A 123 -21.02 5.95 -19.76
CA PRO A 123 -21.36 6.35 -21.14
C PRO A 123 -22.17 5.27 -21.89
N SER A 124 -21.93 4.00 -21.58
CA SER A 124 -22.61 2.82 -22.15
C SER A 124 -22.67 1.70 -21.10
N ASP A 125 -23.45 0.65 -21.34
CA ASP A 125 -23.70 -0.50 -20.46
C ASP A 125 -22.58 -1.56 -20.47
N VAL A 126 -21.32 -1.11 -20.54
CA VAL A 126 -20.14 -1.98 -20.58
C VAL A 126 -19.61 -2.21 -19.16
N PRO A 127 -19.63 -3.44 -18.60
CA PRO A 127 -19.12 -3.73 -17.27
C PRO A 127 -17.57 -3.75 -17.23
N GLU A 128 -16.98 -3.70 -16.03
CA GLU A 128 -15.54 -3.98 -15.82
C GLU A 128 -15.32 -5.22 -14.93
N GLN A 129 -14.12 -5.80 -14.98
CA GLN A 129 -13.82 -7.07 -14.30
C GLN A 129 -13.77 -6.96 -12.76
N GLU A 130 -13.29 -5.83 -12.23
CA GLU A 130 -13.11 -5.61 -10.79
C GLU A 130 -14.46 -5.57 -10.07
N ASN A 131 -15.34 -4.66 -10.50
CA ASN A 131 -16.58 -4.35 -9.81
C ASN A 131 -17.76 -5.24 -10.22
N ARG A 132 -17.70 -5.90 -11.39
CA ARG A 132 -18.65 -6.94 -11.85
C ARG A 132 -20.13 -6.50 -11.90
N GLU A 133 -20.37 -5.20 -11.92
CA GLU A 133 -21.70 -4.62 -12.10
C GLU A 133 -21.86 -4.04 -13.50
N ILE A 134 -23.09 -4.14 -14.02
CA ILE A 134 -23.45 -3.58 -15.32
C ILE A 134 -24.01 -2.16 -15.08
N PRO A 135 -23.36 -1.10 -15.58
CA PRO A 135 -23.82 0.26 -15.39
C PRO A 135 -25.01 0.58 -16.31
N HIS A 136 -25.83 1.57 -15.92
CA HIS A 136 -26.83 2.17 -16.79
C HIS A 136 -26.19 3.22 -17.71
N ALA A 137 -26.54 3.19 -19.00
CA ALA A 137 -26.07 4.18 -19.97
C ALA A 137 -26.70 5.56 -19.69
N LEU A 138 -25.88 6.59 -19.54
CA LEU A 138 -26.32 7.94 -19.21
C LEU A 138 -27.18 8.57 -20.33
N ALA A 139 -28.31 9.16 -19.98
CA ALA A 139 -29.03 10.06 -20.87
C ALA A 139 -28.33 11.44 -20.94
N PRO A 140 -28.41 12.19 -22.07
CA PRO A 140 -27.79 13.51 -22.18
C PRO A 140 -28.16 14.50 -21.06
N ALA A 141 -29.39 14.43 -20.54
CA ALA A 141 -29.82 15.26 -19.40
C ALA A 141 -29.03 14.94 -18.12
N ALA A 142 -28.80 13.66 -17.82
CA ALA A 142 -28.02 13.22 -16.67
C ALA A 142 -26.52 13.58 -16.82
N ILE A 143 -25.99 13.57 -18.05
CA ILE A 143 -24.64 14.07 -18.32
C ILE A 143 -24.51 15.54 -17.91
N ARG A 144 -25.47 16.39 -18.32
CA ARG A 144 -25.49 17.82 -17.95
C ARG A 144 -25.62 18.03 -16.44
N GLU A 145 -26.45 17.24 -15.76
CA GLU A 145 -26.56 17.27 -14.30
C GLU A 145 -25.20 16.98 -13.62
N ILE A 146 -24.50 15.94 -14.06
CA ILE A 146 -23.17 15.60 -13.53
C ILE A 146 -22.16 16.72 -13.81
N VAL A 147 -22.19 17.35 -15.00
CA VAL A 147 -21.34 18.52 -15.31
C VAL A 147 -21.55 19.65 -14.30
N LEU A 148 -22.81 19.97 -13.98
CA LEU A 148 -23.14 21.00 -12.98
C LEU A 148 -22.71 20.58 -11.57
N ALA A 149 -22.78 19.29 -11.24
CA ALA A 149 -22.32 18.76 -9.96
C ALA A 149 -20.81 18.96 -9.75
N PHE A 150 -20.00 18.75 -10.79
CA PHE A 150 -18.56 19.08 -10.76
C PHE A 150 -18.30 20.56 -10.46
N ALA A 151 -19.04 21.46 -11.09
CA ALA A 151 -18.91 22.91 -10.86
C ALA A 151 -19.32 23.31 -9.43
N ALA A 152 -20.42 22.75 -8.91
CA ALA A 152 -20.86 22.98 -7.54
C ALA A 152 -19.86 22.45 -6.50
N ALA A 153 -19.30 21.25 -6.74
CA ALA A 153 -18.28 20.65 -5.91
C ALA A 153 -17.01 21.52 -5.83
N ALA A 154 -16.54 22.05 -6.97
CA ALA A 154 -15.39 22.98 -7.00
C ALA A 154 -15.67 24.28 -6.24
N ARG A 155 -16.89 24.83 -6.37
CA ARG A 155 -17.30 26.03 -5.62
C ARG A 155 -17.25 25.80 -4.10
N ARG A 156 -17.73 24.65 -3.62
CA ARG A 156 -17.66 24.31 -2.18
C ARG A 156 -16.23 24.21 -1.68
N LEU A 157 -15.34 23.61 -2.47
CA LEU A 157 -13.91 23.55 -2.15
C LEU A 157 -13.30 24.95 -2.05
N GLN A 158 -13.56 25.83 -3.02
CA GLN A 158 -13.11 27.23 -2.98
C GLN A 158 -13.64 27.97 -1.75
N GLN A 159 -14.93 27.83 -1.44
CA GLN A 159 -15.55 28.42 -0.24
C GLN A 159 -14.94 27.90 1.07
N ALA A 160 -14.54 26.63 1.09
CA ALA A 160 -13.86 26.01 2.23
C ALA A 160 -12.36 26.37 2.31
N GLY A 161 -11.83 27.15 1.37
CA GLY A 161 -10.43 27.57 1.37
C GLY A 161 -9.45 26.56 0.78
N PHE A 162 -9.90 25.61 -0.03
CA PHE A 162 -8.97 24.81 -0.84
C PHE A 162 -8.33 25.65 -1.94
N ASP A 163 -7.08 25.37 -2.27
CA ASP A 163 -6.34 26.07 -3.34
C ASP A 163 -6.76 25.60 -4.73
N GLY A 164 -7.37 24.41 -4.85
CA GLY A 164 -7.75 23.86 -6.14
C GLY A 164 -8.43 22.48 -6.10
N ALA A 165 -8.70 21.97 -7.30
CA ALA A 165 -9.22 20.64 -7.55
C ALA A 165 -8.39 19.87 -8.59
N ASP A 166 -8.30 18.56 -8.39
CA ASP A 166 -7.71 17.59 -9.31
C ASP A 166 -8.83 16.78 -9.99
N LEU A 167 -8.99 16.90 -11.31
CA LEU A 167 -9.95 16.10 -12.06
C LEU A 167 -9.40 14.69 -12.26
N CYS A 168 -10.13 13.67 -11.80
CA CYS A 168 -9.73 12.29 -12.04
C CYS A 168 -10.24 11.81 -13.41
N ALA A 169 -9.33 11.73 -14.38
CA ALA A 169 -9.51 11.03 -15.66
C ALA A 169 -8.46 9.90 -15.76
N PHE A 170 -8.41 9.10 -14.69
CA PHE A 170 -7.38 8.10 -14.45
C PHE A 170 -8.05 6.81 -14.01
N ALA A 171 -7.58 5.68 -14.54
CA ALA A 171 -8.01 4.35 -14.19
C ALA A 171 -9.48 4.02 -14.52
N ARG A 172 -10.05 4.56 -15.60
CA ARG A 172 -11.48 4.44 -15.99
C ARG A 172 -12.43 5.12 -15.04
N HIS A 173 -12.17 6.33 -14.56
CA HIS A 173 -13.22 7.15 -13.96
C HIS A 173 -14.18 7.68 -15.04
N LEU A 174 -15.29 8.32 -14.64
CA LEU A 174 -16.34 8.67 -15.61
C LEU A 174 -15.79 9.53 -16.77
N ILE A 175 -14.86 10.45 -16.50
CA ILE A 175 -14.28 11.32 -17.53
C ILE A 175 -13.57 10.49 -18.60
N ASP A 176 -12.62 9.64 -18.22
CA ASP A 176 -11.86 8.81 -19.17
C ASP A 176 -12.65 7.62 -19.70
N GLN A 177 -13.76 7.21 -19.05
CA GLN A 177 -14.72 6.29 -19.67
C GLN A 177 -15.32 6.86 -20.96
N PHE A 178 -15.57 8.18 -21.05
CA PHE A 178 -16.05 8.80 -22.29
C PHE A 178 -14.99 8.82 -23.39
N TRP A 179 -13.70 8.83 -23.04
CA TRP A 179 -12.61 8.93 -24.03
C TRP A 179 -12.41 7.67 -24.83
N VAL A 180 -12.78 6.51 -24.28
CA VAL A 180 -12.30 5.23 -24.78
C VAL A 180 -13.35 4.52 -25.62
N PRO A 181 -13.06 4.25 -26.92
CA PRO A 181 -14.04 3.64 -27.83
C PRO A 181 -14.57 2.28 -27.36
N ALA A 182 -13.75 1.47 -26.68
CA ALA A 182 -14.18 0.16 -26.17
C ALA A 182 -15.29 0.27 -25.10
N VAL A 183 -15.31 1.38 -24.36
CA VAL A 183 -16.24 1.66 -23.25
C VAL A 183 -17.37 2.60 -23.66
N ASN A 184 -17.08 3.64 -24.44
CA ASN A 184 -18.04 4.61 -24.93
C ASN A 184 -18.51 4.23 -26.34
N ARG A 185 -19.67 3.55 -26.40
CA ARG A 185 -20.31 3.07 -27.63
C ARG A 185 -21.47 3.97 -28.08
N ARG A 186 -21.51 5.21 -27.59
CA ARG A 186 -22.59 6.15 -27.90
C ARG A 186 -22.55 6.58 -29.36
N THR A 187 -23.74 6.86 -29.90
CA THR A 187 -23.96 7.38 -31.26
C THR A 187 -24.46 8.83 -31.26
N ASP A 188 -24.60 9.44 -30.08
CA ASP A 188 -24.98 10.84 -29.93
C ASP A 188 -23.74 11.77 -29.88
N GLU A 189 -23.95 13.03 -29.49
CA GLU A 189 -22.91 14.07 -29.42
C GLU A 189 -21.79 13.80 -28.40
N TYR A 190 -21.90 12.75 -27.56
CA TYR A 190 -20.88 12.36 -26.59
C TYR A 190 -20.09 11.10 -27.00
N GLY A 191 -20.31 10.55 -28.21
CA GLY A 191 -19.59 9.37 -28.71
C GLY A 191 -19.21 9.45 -30.19
N GLY A 192 -18.52 8.43 -30.67
CA GLY A 192 -18.00 8.38 -32.04
C GLY A 192 -16.70 9.17 -32.20
N SER A 193 -16.75 10.40 -32.71
CA SER A 193 -15.55 11.19 -33.05
C SER A 193 -14.70 11.56 -31.82
N PHE A 194 -13.44 11.93 -32.05
CA PHE A 194 -12.54 12.41 -31.00
C PHE A 194 -13.16 13.57 -30.21
N GLU A 195 -13.69 14.58 -30.90
CA GLU A 195 -14.30 15.77 -30.29
C GLU A 195 -15.53 15.42 -29.44
N ASN A 196 -16.37 14.49 -29.92
CA ASN A 196 -17.55 14.06 -29.18
C ASN A 196 -17.16 13.29 -27.91
N ARG A 197 -16.17 12.39 -27.98
CA ARG A 197 -15.67 11.66 -26.82
C ARG A 197 -15.04 12.58 -25.77
N LEU A 198 -14.42 13.69 -26.19
CA LEU A 198 -13.84 14.67 -25.27
C LEU A 198 -14.85 15.71 -24.76
N ARG A 199 -16.03 15.81 -25.38
CA ARG A 199 -17.06 16.82 -25.05
C ARG A 199 -17.38 16.89 -23.57
N PHE A 200 -17.60 15.73 -22.93
CA PHE A 200 -17.90 15.68 -21.50
C PHE A 200 -16.77 16.30 -20.65
N ALA A 201 -15.50 15.97 -20.93
CA ALA A 201 -14.37 16.55 -20.22
C ALA A 201 -14.28 18.08 -20.42
N VAL A 202 -14.48 18.55 -21.65
CA VAL A 202 -14.46 19.98 -21.99
C VAL A 202 -15.57 20.74 -21.25
N GLU A 203 -16.77 20.18 -21.20
CA GLU A 203 -17.91 20.78 -20.49
C GLU A 203 -17.68 20.84 -18.98
N VAL A 204 -17.16 19.77 -18.37
CA VAL A 204 -16.76 19.77 -16.95
C VAL A 204 -15.73 20.86 -16.66
N ILE A 205 -14.66 20.95 -17.47
CA ILE A 205 -13.60 21.95 -17.29
C ILE A 205 -14.19 23.37 -17.38
N ARG A 206 -15.00 23.65 -18.41
CA ARG A 206 -15.63 24.96 -18.60
C ARG A 206 -16.60 25.32 -17.48
N ALA A 207 -17.41 24.36 -17.02
CA ALA A 207 -18.37 24.57 -15.95
C ALA A 207 -17.68 24.89 -14.62
N ILE A 208 -16.61 24.16 -14.28
CA ILE A 208 -15.80 24.48 -13.11
C ILE A 208 -15.21 25.88 -13.26
N ARG A 209 -14.55 26.18 -14.38
CA ARG A 209 -13.92 27.48 -14.60
C ARG A 209 -14.90 28.65 -14.53
N GLY A 210 -16.11 28.50 -15.07
CA GLY A 210 -17.17 29.49 -14.92
C GLY A 210 -17.63 29.68 -13.47
N ALA A 211 -17.52 28.65 -12.61
CA ALA A 211 -17.95 28.71 -11.22
C ALA A 211 -16.91 29.27 -10.24
N VAL A 212 -15.60 29.06 -10.49
CA VAL A 212 -14.53 29.41 -9.53
C VAL A 212 -13.45 30.34 -10.08
N GLY A 213 -13.41 30.60 -11.39
CA GLY A 213 -12.43 31.49 -12.01
C GLY A 213 -11.01 30.90 -12.14
N ARG A 214 -10.02 31.79 -12.30
CA ARG A 214 -8.60 31.45 -12.52
C ARG A 214 -7.73 31.44 -11.27
N ASP A 215 -8.23 32.00 -10.18
CA ASP A 215 -7.51 32.02 -8.89
C ASP A 215 -7.63 30.69 -8.14
N PHE A 216 -8.47 29.78 -8.62
CA PHE A 216 -8.59 28.41 -8.11
C PHE A 216 -7.88 27.43 -9.05
N ILE A 217 -7.00 26.58 -8.54
CA ILE A 217 -6.23 25.66 -9.38
C ILE A 217 -7.13 24.54 -9.90
N LEU A 218 -7.00 24.20 -11.18
CA LEU A 218 -7.64 23.04 -11.79
C LEU A 218 -6.60 22.22 -12.55
N GLY A 219 -6.28 21.04 -12.04
CA GLY A 219 -5.47 20.07 -12.77
C GLY A 219 -6.26 18.86 -13.20
N MET A 220 -5.61 17.98 -13.97
CA MET A 220 -6.18 16.72 -14.39
C MET A 220 -5.17 15.58 -14.22
N ARG A 221 -5.61 14.48 -13.61
CA ARG A 221 -4.83 13.26 -13.53
C ARG A 221 -5.24 12.31 -14.64
N VAL A 222 -4.25 11.80 -15.38
CA VAL A 222 -4.43 10.90 -16.53
C VAL A 222 -3.58 9.64 -16.39
N SER A 223 -4.03 8.57 -17.03
CA SER A 223 -3.15 7.44 -17.35
C SER A 223 -2.45 7.74 -18.67
N GLY A 224 -1.11 7.74 -18.65
CA GLY A 224 -0.29 7.95 -19.84
C GLY A 224 -0.28 6.75 -20.77
N ASP A 225 -0.70 5.56 -20.31
CA ASP A 225 -0.89 4.36 -21.12
C ASP A 225 -1.75 3.37 -20.32
N GLU A 226 -2.81 2.82 -20.91
CA GLU A 226 -3.69 1.88 -20.23
C GLU A 226 -3.16 0.44 -20.17
N LEU A 227 -2.13 0.11 -20.96
CA LEU A 227 -1.46 -1.19 -20.99
C LEU A 227 -2.40 -2.37 -21.30
N ILE A 228 -3.45 -2.08 -22.08
CA ILE A 228 -4.43 -3.06 -22.56
C ILE A 228 -4.66 -2.86 -24.07
N PRO A 229 -4.78 -3.93 -24.88
CA PRO A 229 -4.83 -3.80 -26.34
C PRO A 229 -5.88 -2.82 -26.88
N ASP A 230 -7.07 -2.80 -26.30
CA ASP A 230 -8.23 -1.98 -26.70
C ASP A 230 -8.39 -0.70 -25.86
N GLY A 231 -7.37 -0.32 -25.10
CA GLY A 231 -7.32 0.91 -24.33
C GLY A 231 -6.68 2.08 -25.07
N LEU A 232 -6.54 3.20 -24.37
CA LEU A 232 -5.73 4.34 -24.83
C LEU A 232 -4.26 4.03 -24.60
N HIS A 233 -3.48 4.16 -25.66
CA HIS A 233 -2.02 4.09 -25.61
C HIS A 233 -1.44 5.50 -25.55
N LEU A 234 -0.13 5.61 -25.29
CA LEU A 234 0.54 6.90 -25.11
C LEU A 234 0.23 7.95 -26.19
N GLU A 235 0.20 7.56 -27.45
CA GLU A 235 -0.02 8.51 -28.55
C GLU A 235 -1.48 9.04 -28.58
N ASP A 236 -2.47 8.22 -28.20
CA ASP A 236 -3.84 8.69 -28.01
C ASP A 236 -3.92 9.70 -26.86
N VAL A 237 -3.24 9.41 -25.75
CA VAL A 237 -3.21 10.28 -24.57
C VAL A 237 -2.51 11.60 -24.88
N ILE A 238 -1.43 11.58 -25.67
CA ILE A 238 -0.74 12.79 -26.15
C ILE A 238 -1.70 13.69 -26.94
N GLU A 239 -2.49 13.13 -27.86
CA GLU A 239 -3.49 13.89 -28.60
C GLU A 239 -4.53 14.54 -27.67
N ILE A 240 -5.03 13.76 -26.71
CA ILE A 240 -6.00 14.22 -25.70
C ILE A 240 -5.43 15.34 -24.84
N VAL A 241 -4.26 15.14 -24.22
CA VAL A 241 -3.69 16.14 -23.30
C VAL A 241 -3.29 17.41 -24.04
N ARG A 242 -2.82 17.30 -25.29
CA ARG A 242 -2.49 18.47 -26.12
C ARG A 242 -3.73 19.28 -26.47
N TYR A 243 -4.84 18.61 -26.80
CA TYR A 243 -6.12 19.26 -27.04
C TYR A 243 -6.63 19.98 -25.78
N LEU A 244 -6.62 19.30 -24.62
CA LEU A 244 -7.08 19.86 -23.35
C LEU A 244 -6.19 21.00 -22.84
N ASP A 245 -4.86 20.90 -22.98
CA ASP A 245 -3.91 21.98 -22.68
C ASP A 245 -4.15 23.19 -23.58
N GLY A 246 -4.46 22.96 -24.86
CA GLY A 246 -4.78 23.99 -25.85
C GLY A 246 -6.00 24.86 -25.49
N LEU A 247 -6.92 24.36 -24.67
CA LEU A 247 -8.02 25.16 -24.12
C LEU A 247 -7.53 26.25 -23.15
N GLY A 248 -6.31 26.07 -22.63
CA GLY A 248 -5.66 26.94 -21.65
C GLY A 248 -6.35 26.93 -20.30
N GLN A 249 -7.26 26.00 -20.00
CA GLN A 249 -8.10 25.97 -18.80
C GLN A 249 -7.56 25.10 -17.67
N LEU A 250 -6.51 24.30 -17.88
CA LEU A 250 -5.88 23.50 -16.85
C LEU A 250 -4.59 24.18 -16.38
N ASP A 251 -4.16 23.89 -15.15
CA ASP A 251 -2.95 24.45 -14.54
C ASP A 251 -1.82 23.42 -14.38
N TYR A 252 -2.13 22.12 -14.50
CA TYR A 252 -1.16 21.02 -14.52
C TYR A 252 -1.80 19.72 -15.03
N PHE A 253 -0.94 18.75 -15.42
CA PHE A 253 -1.33 17.34 -15.56
C PHE A 253 -0.60 16.46 -14.55
N THR A 254 -1.29 15.48 -13.97
CA THR A 254 -0.65 14.39 -13.21
C THR A 254 -0.63 13.12 -14.05
N VAL A 255 0.54 12.53 -14.25
CA VAL A 255 0.74 11.35 -15.11
C VAL A 255 1.17 10.14 -14.29
N SER A 256 0.50 9.02 -14.52
CA SER A 256 0.86 7.66 -14.09
C SER A 256 0.56 6.70 -15.25
N GLY A 257 0.70 5.38 -15.09
CA GLY A 257 0.28 4.40 -16.10
C GLY A 257 -0.73 3.39 -15.57
N SER A 258 -1.16 2.50 -16.47
CA SER A 258 -2.12 1.42 -16.31
C SER A 258 -3.59 1.82 -16.21
N THR A 259 -4.48 0.84 -16.01
CA THR A 259 -5.94 1.03 -16.01
C THR A 259 -6.63 0.14 -14.98
N GLY A 260 -7.89 0.46 -14.65
CA GLY A 260 -8.72 -0.32 -13.72
C GLY A 260 -9.44 -1.52 -14.36
N GLU A 261 -9.32 -1.71 -15.68
CA GLU A 261 -10.15 -2.63 -16.47
C GLU A 261 -10.11 -4.10 -16.02
N THR A 262 -8.91 -4.57 -15.64
CA THR A 262 -8.64 -5.96 -15.23
C THR A 262 -8.00 -5.99 -13.86
N LEU A 263 -8.15 -7.11 -13.14
CA LEU A 263 -7.55 -7.29 -11.81
C LEU A 263 -6.02 -7.05 -11.83
N ARG A 264 -5.36 -7.59 -12.86
CA ARG A 264 -3.90 -7.46 -13.06
C ARG A 264 -3.48 -6.00 -13.30
N LEU A 265 -4.16 -5.29 -14.20
CA LEU A 265 -3.81 -3.91 -14.53
C LEU A 265 -4.18 -2.95 -13.40
N HIS A 266 -5.26 -3.22 -12.67
CA HIS A 266 -5.60 -2.45 -11.47
C HIS A 266 -4.43 -2.42 -10.48
N GLN A 267 -3.72 -3.53 -10.29
CA GLN A 267 -2.54 -3.55 -9.40
C GLN A 267 -1.34 -2.78 -9.95
N GLN A 268 -1.22 -2.59 -11.25
CA GLN A 268 -0.11 -1.85 -11.85
C GLN A 268 -0.26 -0.33 -11.69
N LEU A 269 -1.49 0.18 -11.55
CA LEU A 269 -1.76 1.58 -11.16
C LEU A 269 -1.03 1.97 -9.84
N MET A 270 -0.72 0.99 -8.98
CA MET A 270 0.04 1.14 -7.74
C MET A 270 1.27 0.21 -7.75
N PRO A 271 2.38 0.59 -8.40
CA PRO A 271 3.49 -0.32 -8.64
C PRO A 271 4.00 -1.00 -7.36
N PHE A 272 3.90 -2.33 -7.31
CA PHE A 272 4.26 -3.21 -6.19
C PHE A 272 5.77 -3.42 -6.08
N ALA A 273 6.24 -4.10 -5.03
CA ALA A 273 7.65 -4.22 -4.65
C ALA A 273 8.62 -4.72 -5.77
N ASP A 274 8.14 -5.46 -6.77
CA ASP A 274 8.94 -5.97 -7.90
C ASP A 274 9.03 -4.99 -9.09
N ALA A 275 8.15 -3.97 -9.16
CA ALA A 275 8.16 -3.01 -10.26
C ALA A 275 9.36 -2.05 -10.17
N PRO A 276 10.07 -1.70 -11.25
CA PRO A 276 11.21 -0.80 -11.14
C PRO A 276 10.80 0.57 -10.55
N PRO A 277 11.66 1.22 -9.73
CA PRO A 277 11.44 2.61 -9.35
C PRO A 277 11.28 3.47 -10.61
N GLY A 278 10.27 4.33 -10.65
CA GLY A 278 10.09 5.21 -11.80
C GLY A 278 9.48 4.52 -13.03
N VAL A 279 8.75 3.40 -12.86
CA VAL A 279 8.20 2.55 -13.93
C VAL A 279 7.46 3.28 -15.06
N TYR A 280 6.89 4.47 -14.82
CA TYR A 280 6.13 5.25 -15.81
C TYR A 280 6.80 6.58 -16.20
N ALA A 281 8.09 6.75 -15.90
CA ALA A 281 8.81 8.01 -16.12
C ALA A 281 8.80 8.43 -17.61
N GLY A 282 8.96 7.46 -18.52
CA GLY A 282 8.91 7.73 -19.96
C GLY A 282 7.57 8.30 -20.44
N LEU A 283 6.45 7.87 -19.84
CA LEU A 283 5.13 8.39 -20.18
C LEU A 283 5.00 9.87 -19.76
N ALA A 284 5.46 10.20 -18.55
CA ALA A 284 5.45 11.58 -18.06
C ALA A 284 6.36 12.51 -18.86
N ALA A 285 7.56 12.04 -19.23
CA ALA A 285 8.50 12.83 -20.04
C ALA A 285 7.89 13.20 -21.41
N ARG A 286 7.31 12.21 -22.12
CA ARG A 286 6.67 12.42 -23.42
C ARG A 286 5.44 13.35 -23.34
N ILE A 287 4.64 13.23 -22.28
CA ILE A 287 3.49 14.14 -22.07
C ILE A 287 3.98 15.56 -21.77
N ARG A 288 5.05 15.72 -20.98
CA ARG A 288 5.62 17.03 -20.65
C ARG A 288 6.14 17.77 -21.88
N GLU A 289 6.65 17.08 -22.89
CA GLU A 289 7.12 17.68 -24.15
C GLU A 289 6.00 18.36 -24.96
N VAL A 290 4.74 17.95 -24.78
CA VAL A 290 3.61 18.38 -25.63
C VAL A 290 2.64 19.34 -24.94
N VAL A 291 2.78 19.58 -23.63
CA VAL A 291 1.93 20.48 -22.84
C VAL A 291 2.70 21.69 -22.34
N ARG A 292 2.00 22.80 -22.12
CA ARG A 292 2.58 24.06 -21.61
C ARG A 292 2.58 24.15 -20.09
N VAL A 293 1.64 23.46 -19.44
CA VAL A 293 1.48 23.46 -17.99
C VAL A 293 2.44 22.46 -17.32
N PRO A 294 2.79 22.66 -16.03
CA PRO A 294 3.60 21.72 -15.28
C PRO A 294 3.06 20.27 -15.30
N VAL A 295 3.97 19.31 -15.31
CA VAL A 295 3.64 17.87 -15.17
C VAL A 295 4.07 17.32 -13.81
N ILE A 296 3.13 16.69 -13.12
CA ILE A 296 3.35 15.92 -11.88
C ILE A 296 3.51 14.45 -12.24
N TYR A 297 4.63 13.83 -11.88
CA TYR A 297 4.86 12.41 -12.17
C TYR A 297 4.59 11.50 -10.97
N ALA A 298 3.76 10.46 -11.17
CA ALA A 298 3.49 9.39 -10.20
C ALA A 298 3.86 8.00 -10.76
N GLY A 299 4.80 7.32 -10.10
CA GLY A 299 5.22 5.97 -10.51
C GLY A 299 6.33 5.40 -9.63
N ARG A 300 6.02 5.15 -8.35
CA ARG A 300 6.96 4.60 -7.35
C ARG A 300 8.22 5.47 -7.15
N VAL A 301 8.03 6.78 -6.95
CA VAL A 301 9.09 7.69 -6.49
C VAL A 301 9.11 7.68 -4.96
N VAL A 302 10.05 6.94 -4.37
CA VAL A 302 10.12 6.69 -2.92
C VAL A 302 11.41 7.16 -2.24
N ASP A 303 12.41 7.56 -3.03
CA ASP A 303 13.71 8.06 -2.58
C ASP A 303 13.89 9.51 -3.05
N PRO A 304 14.22 10.46 -2.16
CA PRO A 304 14.57 11.84 -2.54
C PRO A 304 15.65 11.95 -3.61
N ARG A 305 16.63 11.03 -3.64
CA ARG A 305 17.70 11.02 -4.66
C ARG A 305 17.15 10.72 -6.05
N HIS A 306 16.21 9.78 -6.12
CA HIS A 306 15.52 9.49 -7.37
C HIS A 306 14.63 10.65 -7.79
N ALA A 307 13.91 11.24 -6.84
CA ALA A 307 13.06 12.41 -7.09
C ALA A 307 13.87 13.59 -7.69
N GLU A 308 15.02 13.91 -7.10
CA GLU A 308 15.94 14.94 -7.62
C GLU A 308 16.38 14.65 -9.05
N ARG A 309 16.79 13.41 -9.32
CA ARG A 309 17.25 13.00 -10.64
C ARG A 309 16.16 13.18 -11.71
N LEU A 310 14.94 12.73 -11.44
CA LEU A 310 13.82 12.87 -12.38
C LEU A 310 13.52 14.34 -12.71
N LEU A 311 13.64 15.23 -11.71
CA LEU A 311 13.46 16.67 -11.91
C LEU A 311 14.62 17.29 -12.70
N ALA A 312 15.85 16.89 -12.40
CA ALA A 312 17.06 17.37 -13.09
C ALA A 312 17.08 16.95 -14.58
N GLU A 313 16.61 15.72 -14.87
CA GLU A 313 16.50 15.17 -16.22
C GLU A 313 15.30 15.71 -17.00
N GLY A 314 14.46 16.55 -16.39
CA GLY A 314 13.30 17.14 -17.07
C GLY A 314 12.16 16.16 -17.35
N VAL A 315 12.10 15.02 -16.64
CA VAL A 315 11.01 14.04 -16.75
C VAL A 315 9.68 14.64 -16.29
N CYS A 316 9.73 15.50 -15.27
CA CYS A 316 8.57 16.14 -14.67
C CYS A 316 8.96 17.46 -14.01
N ASP A 317 7.96 18.28 -13.71
CA ASP A 317 8.14 19.54 -12.99
C ASP A 317 7.89 19.37 -11.49
N LEU A 318 7.08 18.37 -11.10
CA LEU A 318 6.82 17.96 -9.72
C LEU A 318 6.78 16.42 -9.60
N VAL A 319 7.07 15.92 -8.42
CA VAL A 319 7.16 14.48 -8.12
C VAL A 319 6.12 14.05 -7.08
N ALA A 320 5.33 13.06 -7.44
CA ALA A 320 4.37 12.43 -6.55
C ALA A 320 5.03 11.37 -5.66
N MET A 321 5.12 11.66 -4.37
CA MET A 321 5.77 10.81 -3.36
C MET A 321 4.77 10.20 -2.36
N THR A 322 3.60 9.78 -2.83
CA THR A 322 2.45 9.41 -1.97
C THR A 322 2.75 8.30 -0.97
N ARG A 323 3.18 7.12 -1.43
CA ARG A 323 3.51 6.02 -0.51
C ARG A 323 4.80 6.28 0.27
N ALA A 324 5.70 7.12 -0.27
CA ALA A 324 6.88 7.57 0.46
C ALA A 324 6.46 8.39 1.69
N LEU A 325 5.51 9.31 1.53
CA LEU A 325 4.95 10.14 2.62
C LEU A 325 3.98 9.37 3.54
N ILE A 326 3.42 8.23 3.10
CA ILE A 326 2.74 7.26 3.98
C ILE A 326 3.74 6.60 4.91
N ALA A 327 4.88 6.15 4.38
CA ALA A 327 5.92 5.49 5.16
C ALA A 327 6.67 6.48 6.06
N ASP A 328 6.90 7.70 5.58
CA ASP A 328 7.63 8.73 6.31
C ASP A 328 7.10 10.13 5.98
N PRO A 329 6.15 10.68 6.76
CA PRO A 329 5.64 12.03 6.52
C PRO A 329 6.74 13.10 6.66
N TRP A 330 7.84 12.81 7.36
CA TRP A 330 8.98 13.70 7.58
C TRP A 330 10.10 13.56 6.54
N LEU A 331 9.90 12.73 5.52
CA LEU A 331 10.86 12.54 4.42
C LEU A 331 11.36 13.86 3.81
N PRO A 332 10.49 14.86 3.51
CA PRO A 332 10.95 16.12 2.92
C PRO A 332 11.95 16.85 3.82
N ARG A 333 11.63 17.01 5.11
CA ARG A 333 12.51 17.68 6.07
C ARG A 333 13.81 16.91 6.27
N LYS A 334 13.76 15.58 6.41
CA LYS A 334 14.97 14.75 6.53
C LYS A 334 15.88 14.88 5.32
N ALA A 335 15.32 14.93 4.11
CA ALA A 335 16.09 15.11 2.89
C ALA A 335 16.74 16.51 2.82
N MET A 336 16.00 17.56 3.18
CA MET A 336 16.52 18.93 3.25
C MET A 336 17.66 19.08 4.27
N GLU A 337 17.58 18.36 5.39
CA GLU A 337 18.61 18.32 6.44
C GLU A 337 19.78 17.36 6.11
N GLY A 338 19.76 16.69 4.96
CA GLY A 338 20.79 15.70 4.58
C GLY A 338 20.73 14.38 5.36
N ARG A 339 19.68 14.13 6.14
CA ARG A 339 19.49 12.93 6.97
C ARG A 339 18.83 11.78 6.21
N LEU A 340 19.37 11.45 5.04
CA LEU A 340 18.78 10.44 4.14
C LEU A 340 18.70 9.05 4.76
N GLU A 341 19.66 8.70 5.60
CA GLU A 341 19.69 7.41 6.30
C GLU A 341 18.63 7.30 7.41
N ASP A 342 17.91 8.38 7.72
CA ASP A 342 16.74 8.40 8.63
C ASP A 342 15.40 8.27 7.90
N VAL A 343 15.42 8.34 6.57
CA VAL A 343 14.21 8.21 5.77
C VAL A 343 13.72 6.77 5.85
N ARG A 344 12.47 6.59 6.28
CA ARG A 344 11.79 5.28 6.26
C ARG A 344 11.19 5.08 4.87
N THR A 345 12.00 4.58 3.94
CA THR A 345 11.63 4.41 2.53
C THR A 345 10.47 3.43 2.37
N CYS A 346 9.52 3.76 1.49
CA CYS A 346 8.46 2.82 1.12
C CYS A 346 9.02 1.69 0.24
N LEU A 347 8.78 0.44 0.67
CA LEU A 347 9.31 -0.76 0.02
C LEU A 347 8.31 -1.41 -0.96
N GLY A 348 7.15 -0.79 -1.16
CA GLY A 348 6.12 -1.33 -2.06
C GLY A 348 5.44 -2.61 -1.54
N MET A 349 5.45 -2.84 -0.22
CA MET A 349 4.85 -4.03 0.42
C MET A 349 3.34 -4.16 0.19
N GLN A 350 2.64 -3.03 0.06
CA GLN A 350 1.17 -2.92 -0.11
C GLN A 350 0.30 -3.45 1.05
N GLU A 351 0.80 -4.37 1.87
CA GLU A 351 0.09 -4.98 3.01
C GLU A 351 -0.57 -3.92 3.92
N GLY A 352 0.23 -2.97 4.41
CA GLY A 352 -0.24 -1.98 5.38
C GLY A 352 -1.09 -0.85 4.78
N CYS A 353 -1.02 -0.60 3.47
CA CYS A 353 -1.76 0.50 2.85
C CYS A 353 -2.97 -0.01 2.05
N LEU A 354 -2.75 -0.42 0.80
CA LEU A 354 -3.80 -0.89 -0.08
C LEU A 354 -4.43 -2.19 0.43
N GLY A 355 -3.61 -3.14 0.93
CA GLY A 355 -4.06 -4.44 1.43
C GLY A 355 -5.01 -4.35 2.61
N ARG A 356 -4.79 -3.39 3.53
CA ARG A 356 -5.75 -3.09 4.60
C ARG A 356 -7.03 -2.46 4.06
N SER A 357 -6.88 -1.47 3.18
CA SER A 357 -8.01 -0.71 2.65
C SER A 357 -8.97 -1.58 1.83
N SER A 358 -8.44 -2.54 1.04
CA SER A 358 -9.25 -3.50 0.28
C SER A 358 -10.02 -4.49 1.16
N ARG A 359 -9.56 -4.73 2.39
CA ARG A 359 -10.24 -5.56 3.41
C ARG A 359 -11.19 -4.77 4.31
N GLY A 360 -11.53 -3.53 3.95
CA GLY A 360 -12.41 -2.70 4.76
C GLY A 360 -11.74 -2.04 5.98
N LEU A 361 -10.42 -2.19 6.16
CA LEU A 361 -9.68 -1.64 7.30
C LEU A 361 -9.05 -0.30 6.98
N PHE A 362 -8.92 0.56 7.99
CA PHE A 362 -8.18 1.82 7.87
C PHE A 362 -6.76 1.62 7.33
N LEU A 363 -6.38 2.46 6.37
CA LEU A 363 -5.03 2.55 5.83
C LEU A 363 -4.01 2.77 6.96
N SER A 364 -2.84 2.15 6.82
CA SER A 364 -1.68 2.30 7.69
C SER A 364 -0.40 2.21 6.83
N CYS A 365 0.75 2.04 7.46
CA CYS A 365 1.96 1.53 6.80
C CYS A 365 2.40 0.23 7.47
N ALA A 366 3.00 -0.68 6.71
CA ALA A 366 3.60 -1.90 7.27
C ALA A 366 4.84 -1.60 8.13
N GLN A 367 5.54 -0.50 7.85
CA GLN A 367 6.74 -0.07 8.57
C GLN A 367 6.48 1.06 9.56
N ASN A 368 5.52 1.95 9.25
CA ASN A 368 5.22 3.11 10.09
C ASN A 368 3.90 2.90 10.86
N PRO A 369 3.97 2.59 12.17
CA PRO A 369 2.77 2.36 12.97
C PRO A 369 1.98 3.65 13.24
N THR A 370 2.64 4.82 13.13
CA THR A 370 2.03 6.13 13.35
C THR A 370 1.02 6.51 12.28
N THR A 371 1.21 6.04 11.04
CA THR A 371 0.31 6.35 9.91
C THR A 371 -1.13 5.91 10.22
N GLY A 372 -2.06 6.86 10.19
CA GLY A 372 -3.47 6.67 10.54
C GLY A 372 -3.77 6.64 12.05
N ARG A 373 -2.73 6.82 12.87
CA ARG A 373 -2.77 6.87 14.35
C ARG A 373 -2.02 8.10 14.87
N GLU A 374 -2.03 9.20 14.11
CA GLU A 374 -1.28 10.41 14.43
C GLU A 374 -1.67 10.96 15.81
N ALA A 375 -2.97 10.92 16.14
CA ALA A 375 -3.47 11.33 17.46
C ALA A 375 -2.92 10.49 18.62
N GLU A 376 -2.57 9.22 18.38
CA GLU A 376 -2.04 8.30 19.40
C GLU A 376 -0.50 8.29 19.42
N LEU A 377 0.14 8.34 18.24
CA LEU A 377 1.52 7.91 18.04
C LEU A 377 2.44 8.95 17.36
N ALA A 378 1.93 10.10 16.90
CA ALA A 378 2.80 11.10 16.23
C ALA A 378 3.75 11.76 17.22
N GLU A 379 3.25 12.12 18.41
CA GLU A 379 4.06 12.71 19.47
C GLU A 379 4.63 11.60 20.37
N LEU A 380 5.92 11.70 20.70
CA LEU A 380 6.58 10.81 21.66
C LEU A 380 6.94 11.62 22.90
N VAL A 381 6.26 11.34 24.02
CA VAL A 381 6.47 12.03 25.28
C VAL A 381 7.54 11.31 26.11
N PRO A 382 8.55 12.02 26.66
CA PRO A 382 9.54 11.45 27.58
C PRO A 382 8.89 10.73 28.78
N ALA A 383 9.53 9.68 29.28
CA ALA A 383 9.02 8.97 30.45
C ALA A 383 9.15 9.85 31.71
N PRO A 384 8.13 9.87 32.60
CA PRO A 384 8.18 10.66 33.83
C PRO A 384 9.23 10.13 34.81
N ARG A 385 9.59 8.85 34.70
CA ARG A 385 10.63 8.20 35.51
C ARG A 385 11.47 7.29 34.62
N ARG A 386 12.78 7.44 34.69
CA ARG A 386 13.72 6.50 34.07
C ARG A 386 13.57 5.13 34.72
N ARG A 387 13.47 4.09 33.89
CA ARG A 387 13.38 2.68 34.30
C ARG A 387 14.43 1.84 33.58
N ARG A 388 14.78 0.69 34.14
CA ARG A 388 15.59 -0.34 33.48
C ARG A 388 14.67 -1.33 32.78
N VAL A 389 14.79 -1.42 31.45
CA VAL A 389 13.96 -2.24 30.58
C VAL A 389 14.82 -3.31 29.91
N VAL A 390 14.44 -4.57 30.05
CA VAL A 390 15.06 -5.68 29.31
C VAL A 390 14.14 -6.09 28.17
N VAL A 391 14.68 -6.19 26.96
CA VAL A 391 13.95 -6.66 25.77
C VAL A 391 14.54 -8.00 25.33
N ALA A 392 13.69 -9.02 25.22
CA ALA A 392 14.09 -10.36 24.78
C ALA A 392 13.61 -10.60 23.35
N GLY A 393 14.55 -10.65 22.40
CA GLY A 393 14.28 -10.84 20.97
C GLY A 393 14.62 -9.59 20.16
N GLY A 394 15.49 -9.77 19.16
CA GLY A 394 15.95 -8.77 18.21
C GLY A 394 15.18 -8.78 16.89
N GLY A 395 13.93 -9.27 16.88
CA GLY A 395 13.00 -9.11 15.75
C GLY A 395 12.39 -7.70 15.69
N PRO A 396 11.53 -7.41 14.68
CA PRO A 396 10.96 -6.07 14.49
C PRO A 396 10.23 -5.50 15.70
N ALA A 397 9.45 -6.33 16.42
CA ALA A 397 8.75 -5.92 17.63
C ALA A 397 9.73 -5.51 18.74
N GLY A 398 10.75 -6.31 18.99
CA GLY A 398 11.74 -6.05 20.03
C GLY A 398 12.64 -4.87 19.71
N ILE A 399 13.10 -4.74 18.46
CA ILE A 399 13.89 -3.57 18.03
C ILE A 399 13.08 -2.28 18.20
N GLU A 400 11.83 -2.25 17.74
CA GLU A 400 11.02 -1.04 17.84
C GLU A 400 10.67 -0.72 19.30
N ALA A 401 10.35 -1.73 20.12
CA ALA A 401 10.12 -1.55 21.54
C ALA A 401 11.35 -0.96 22.27
N ALA A 402 12.54 -1.52 22.02
CA ALA A 402 13.79 -1.05 22.60
C ALA A 402 14.10 0.39 22.17
N ARG A 403 13.95 0.68 20.86
CA ARG A 403 14.17 2.02 20.30
C ARG A 403 13.25 3.05 20.94
N ILE A 404 11.95 2.76 21.02
CA ILE A 404 10.96 3.68 21.59
C ILE A 404 11.19 3.88 23.09
N ALA A 405 11.46 2.82 23.86
CA ALA A 405 11.77 2.94 25.28
C ALA A 405 13.03 3.78 25.51
N ALA A 406 14.08 3.58 24.73
CA ALA A 406 15.30 4.39 24.84
C ALA A 406 15.07 5.86 24.47
N LEU A 407 14.29 6.14 23.43
CA LEU A 407 13.91 7.51 23.05
C LEU A 407 13.07 8.22 24.12
N ARG A 408 12.34 7.47 24.97
CA ARG A 408 11.65 8.02 26.15
C ARG A 408 12.56 8.23 27.35
N GLY A 409 13.83 7.79 27.29
CA GLY A 409 14.86 8.01 28.31
C GLY A 409 15.16 6.80 29.21
N HIS A 410 14.62 5.61 28.93
CA HIS A 410 14.89 4.41 29.72
C HIS A 410 16.31 3.87 29.52
N GLU A 411 16.83 3.13 30.51
CA GLU A 411 18.02 2.28 30.34
C GLU A 411 17.56 0.95 29.73
N VAL A 412 18.00 0.63 28.52
CA VAL A 412 17.47 -0.53 27.77
C VAL A 412 18.57 -1.52 27.43
N ILE A 413 18.32 -2.80 27.71
CA ILE A 413 19.18 -3.92 27.30
C ILE A 413 18.37 -4.84 26.39
N LEU A 414 18.82 -5.03 25.15
CA LEU A 414 18.22 -5.97 24.21
C LEU A 414 19.08 -7.23 24.08
N TYR A 415 18.48 -8.39 24.27
CA TYR A 415 19.09 -9.69 24.05
C TYR A 415 18.57 -10.31 22.75
N GLU A 416 19.47 -10.82 21.92
CA GLU A 416 19.16 -11.57 20.71
C GLU A 416 20.01 -12.84 20.68
N GLN A 417 19.34 -13.99 20.49
CA GLN A 417 19.98 -15.29 20.52
C GLN A 417 20.86 -15.51 19.27
N GLY A 418 20.42 -15.03 18.11
CA GLY A 418 21.16 -15.09 16.86
C GLY A 418 22.33 -14.10 16.79
N PRO A 419 23.18 -14.23 15.76
CA PRO A 419 24.33 -13.35 15.56
C PRO A 419 23.96 -11.99 14.97
N ILE A 420 22.71 -11.82 14.50
CA ILE A 420 22.23 -10.59 13.84
C ILE A 420 20.82 -10.24 14.30
N LEU A 421 20.51 -8.94 14.37
CA LEU A 421 19.15 -8.42 14.58
C LEU A 421 18.33 -8.51 13.30
N GLY A 422 17.00 -8.58 13.40
CA GLY A 422 16.05 -8.46 12.29
C GLY A 422 15.01 -9.59 12.22
N GLY A 423 15.27 -10.72 12.90
CA GLY A 423 14.34 -11.84 13.01
C GLY A 423 13.80 -12.36 11.66
N GLN A 424 12.56 -12.83 11.67
CA GLN A 424 11.91 -13.49 10.51
C GLN A 424 11.79 -12.60 9.26
N VAL A 425 11.81 -11.27 9.40
CA VAL A 425 11.72 -10.35 8.25
C VAL A 425 12.90 -10.49 7.31
N ARG A 426 14.08 -10.86 7.81
CA ARG A 426 15.24 -11.15 6.96
C ARG A 426 15.05 -12.40 6.11
N ILE A 427 14.36 -13.41 6.65
CA ILE A 427 14.01 -14.62 5.90
C ILE A 427 12.96 -14.28 4.85
N ALA A 428 11.92 -13.53 5.25
CA ALA A 428 10.87 -13.07 4.32
C ALA A 428 11.42 -12.23 3.16
N GLY A 429 12.49 -11.45 3.39
CA GLY A 429 13.16 -10.65 2.36
C GLY A 429 13.84 -11.45 1.25
N ARG A 430 14.02 -12.76 1.42
CA ARG A 430 14.58 -13.65 0.39
C ARG A 430 13.55 -14.14 -0.61
N ALA A 431 12.26 -14.00 -0.29
CA ALA A 431 11.19 -14.38 -1.20
C ALA A 431 11.10 -13.44 -2.41
N PRO A 432 10.70 -13.95 -3.59
CA PRO A 432 10.23 -13.12 -4.70
C PRO A 432 9.14 -12.14 -4.22
N LEU A 433 8.93 -11.02 -4.91
CA LEU A 433 7.97 -9.97 -4.49
C LEU A 433 8.23 -9.30 -3.13
N ARG A 434 9.23 -9.74 -2.35
CA ARG A 434 9.56 -9.16 -1.05
C ARG A 434 11.02 -8.68 -0.89
N PRO A 435 11.76 -8.27 -1.95
CA PRO A 435 13.18 -7.93 -1.80
C PRO A 435 13.43 -6.83 -0.75
N GLY A 436 12.49 -5.89 -0.60
CA GLY A 436 12.60 -4.80 0.37
C GLY A 436 12.41 -5.20 1.84
N TYR A 437 11.90 -6.39 2.19
CA TYR A 437 11.65 -6.72 3.60
C TYR A 437 12.94 -6.70 4.43
N GLY A 438 14.06 -7.15 3.85
CA GLY A 438 15.38 -7.03 4.48
C GLY A 438 15.72 -5.57 4.82
N ASP A 439 15.42 -4.63 3.92
CA ASP A 439 15.67 -3.20 4.13
C ASP A 439 14.85 -2.61 5.29
N ALA A 440 13.65 -3.13 5.54
CA ALA A 440 12.85 -2.73 6.71
C ALA A 440 13.57 -3.09 8.02
N ALA A 441 14.18 -4.28 8.08
CA ALA A 441 14.99 -4.69 9.21
C ALA A 441 16.26 -3.84 9.33
N GLU A 442 16.95 -3.57 8.22
CA GLU A 442 18.13 -2.70 8.21
C GLU A 442 17.84 -1.28 8.69
N TRP A 443 16.70 -0.72 8.31
CA TRP A 443 16.26 0.58 8.81
C TRP A 443 16.07 0.56 10.33
N LEU A 444 15.36 -0.44 10.86
CA LEU A 444 15.14 -0.61 12.30
C LEU A 444 16.47 -0.75 13.07
N VAL A 445 17.38 -1.58 12.58
CA VAL A 445 18.71 -1.80 13.18
C VAL A 445 19.53 -0.51 13.20
N ARG A 446 19.54 0.23 12.09
CA ARG A 446 20.26 1.50 11.99
C ARG A 446 19.70 2.56 12.94
N GLN A 447 18.38 2.63 13.08
CA GLN A 447 17.75 3.57 14.00
C GLN A 447 17.96 3.16 15.46
N LEU A 448 18.01 1.86 15.77
CA LEU A 448 18.36 1.36 17.10
C LEU A 448 19.81 1.73 17.46
N ALA A 449 20.75 1.60 16.53
CA ALA A 449 22.17 1.92 16.74
C ALA A 449 22.43 3.40 17.10
N ARG A 450 21.45 4.28 16.87
CA ARG A 450 21.50 5.72 17.24
C ARG A 450 20.91 6.01 18.62
N THR A 451 20.52 4.98 19.36
CA THR A 451 19.98 5.10 20.72
C THR A 451 21.01 4.61 21.74
N SER A 452 20.69 4.77 23.03
CA SER A 452 21.50 4.26 24.15
C SER A 452 21.29 2.77 24.46
N VAL A 453 20.57 2.03 23.61
CA VAL A 453 20.27 0.61 23.84
C VAL A 453 21.54 -0.23 23.84
N THR A 454 21.75 -1.01 24.89
CA THR A 454 22.81 -2.03 24.93
C THR A 454 22.32 -3.30 24.25
N VAL A 455 22.90 -3.65 23.10
CA VAL A 455 22.54 -4.85 22.33
C VAL A 455 23.51 -6.00 22.65
N ARG A 456 22.98 -7.19 22.96
CA ARG A 456 23.74 -8.42 23.24
C ARG A 456 23.32 -9.52 22.26
N LEU A 457 24.12 -9.69 21.21
CA LEU A 457 23.98 -10.72 20.16
C LEU A 457 24.57 -12.06 20.60
N GLY A 458 24.11 -13.16 20.01
CA GLY A 458 24.57 -14.51 20.36
C GLY A 458 24.16 -14.93 21.78
N VAL A 459 23.17 -14.26 22.38
CA VAL A 459 22.81 -14.40 23.78
C VAL A 459 21.32 -14.60 23.95
N ALA A 460 20.94 -15.81 24.38
CA ALA A 460 19.57 -16.10 24.78
C ALA A 460 19.20 -15.39 26.10
N ALA A 461 17.99 -14.83 26.15
CA ALA A 461 17.41 -14.22 27.35
C ALA A 461 16.78 -15.30 28.23
N THR A 462 17.58 -15.95 29.10
CA THR A 462 17.05 -16.88 30.11
C THR A 462 16.46 -16.13 31.30
N VAL A 463 15.59 -16.79 32.09
CA VAL A 463 14.99 -16.21 33.30
C VAL A 463 16.07 -15.66 34.24
N GLU A 464 17.11 -16.45 34.51
CA GLU A 464 18.21 -16.07 35.41
C GLU A 464 18.94 -14.84 34.88
N ARG A 465 19.22 -14.81 33.57
CA ARG A 465 19.93 -13.70 32.92
C ARG A 465 19.12 -12.40 32.93
N VAL A 466 17.82 -12.50 32.69
CA VAL A 466 16.89 -11.38 32.74
C VAL A 466 16.82 -10.83 34.16
N LEU A 467 16.55 -11.68 35.16
CA LEU A 467 16.44 -11.26 36.56
C LEU A 467 17.75 -10.73 37.14
N ALA A 468 18.90 -11.22 36.69
CA ALA A 468 20.22 -10.71 37.08
C ALA A 468 20.43 -9.22 36.71
N GLN A 469 19.71 -8.70 35.70
CA GLN A 469 19.75 -7.27 35.37
C GLN A 469 18.93 -6.40 36.33
N ARG A 470 18.09 -7.00 37.18
CA ARG A 470 17.13 -6.32 38.08
C ARG A 470 16.26 -5.30 37.31
N PRO A 471 15.56 -5.73 36.24
CA PRO A 471 14.74 -4.83 35.44
C PRO A 471 13.51 -4.35 36.21
N ASP A 472 13.06 -3.13 35.93
CA ASP A 472 11.72 -2.68 36.31
C ASP A 472 10.66 -3.31 35.38
N ALA A 473 10.98 -3.45 34.09
CA ALA A 473 10.10 -4.00 33.08
C ALA A 473 10.84 -4.91 32.08
N VAL A 474 10.13 -5.92 31.58
CA VAL A 474 10.62 -6.87 30.57
C VAL A 474 9.65 -6.91 29.39
N ILE A 475 10.16 -6.72 28.18
CA ILE A 475 9.41 -6.88 26.94
C ILE A 475 9.87 -8.17 26.25
N VAL A 476 9.00 -9.17 26.22
CA VAL A 476 9.22 -10.46 25.57
C VAL A 476 8.72 -10.38 24.12
N ALA A 477 9.67 -10.41 23.19
CA ALA A 477 9.48 -10.28 21.74
C ALA A 477 10.18 -11.42 20.98
N THR A 478 10.13 -12.62 21.56
CA THR A 478 10.84 -13.85 21.14
C THR A 478 10.34 -14.50 19.85
N GLY A 479 9.36 -13.88 19.18
CA GLY A 479 8.85 -14.32 17.88
C GLY A 479 8.11 -15.65 17.92
N ALA A 480 8.17 -16.36 16.80
CA ALA A 480 7.51 -17.64 16.60
C ALA A 480 8.40 -18.59 15.83
N VAL A 481 8.12 -19.89 15.94
CA VAL A 481 8.74 -20.95 15.14
C VAL A 481 7.74 -21.53 14.13
N PRO A 482 8.18 -22.08 12.99
CA PRO A 482 7.28 -22.69 12.02
C PRO A 482 6.40 -23.77 12.64
N ARG A 483 5.09 -23.74 12.31
CA ARG A 483 4.13 -24.74 12.75
C ARG A 483 4.15 -25.93 11.79
N ARG A 484 4.20 -27.15 12.34
CA ARG A 484 3.90 -28.40 11.63
C ARG A 484 2.49 -28.87 12.06
N PRO A 485 1.64 -29.34 11.13
CA PRO A 485 0.34 -29.89 11.48
C PRO A 485 0.50 -31.25 12.17
N ASP A 486 -0.51 -31.67 12.93
CA ASP A 486 -0.55 -32.99 13.55
C ASP A 486 -1.09 -34.01 12.55
N LEU A 487 -0.21 -34.52 11.69
CA LEU A 487 -0.53 -35.47 10.62
C LEU A 487 0.57 -36.52 10.46
N PRO A 488 0.26 -37.74 9.98
CA PRO A 488 1.27 -38.75 9.71
C PRO A 488 2.33 -38.27 8.71
N GLY A 489 3.59 -38.53 9.03
CA GLY A 489 4.74 -38.30 8.14
C GLY A 489 5.26 -36.87 8.04
N VAL A 490 4.77 -35.94 8.86
CA VAL A 490 5.22 -34.53 8.87
C VAL A 490 6.68 -34.34 9.29
N ASP A 491 7.30 -35.34 9.92
CA ASP A 491 8.71 -35.33 10.34
C ASP A 491 9.62 -36.17 9.43
N LEU A 492 9.10 -36.68 8.30
CA LEU A 492 9.90 -37.44 7.34
C LEU A 492 11.00 -36.55 6.70
N PRO A 493 12.16 -37.12 6.35
CA PRO A 493 13.15 -36.44 5.52
C PRO A 493 12.52 -35.93 4.22
N GLY A 494 12.82 -34.69 3.82
CA GLY A 494 12.19 -34.03 2.67
C GLY A 494 10.89 -33.26 3.00
N VAL A 495 10.42 -33.30 4.25
CA VAL A 495 9.32 -32.44 4.73
C VAL A 495 9.87 -31.22 5.47
N VAL A 496 9.74 -30.05 4.84
CA VAL A 496 10.36 -28.78 5.26
C VAL A 496 9.31 -27.69 5.43
N THR A 497 9.70 -26.54 5.97
CA THR A 497 8.80 -25.38 6.07
C THR A 497 9.16 -24.30 5.06
N VAL A 498 8.29 -23.29 4.93
CA VAL A 498 8.56 -22.11 4.07
C VAL A 498 9.86 -21.42 4.48
N GLU A 499 10.09 -21.31 5.79
CA GLU A 499 11.29 -20.69 6.34
C GLU A 499 12.55 -21.47 5.97
N ASP A 500 12.52 -22.81 5.99
CA ASP A 500 13.65 -23.65 5.57
C ASP A 500 13.98 -23.40 4.08
N VAL A 501 12.96 -23.35 3.22
CA VAL A 501 13.10 -23.08 1.78
C VAL A 501 13.73 -21.71 1.55
N LEU A 502 13.16 -20.65 2.15
CA LEU A 502 13.65 -19.29 1.96
C LEU A 502 15.00 -19.05 2.64
N ALA A 503 15.30 -19.75 3.73
CA ALA A 503 16.61 -19.72 4.37
C ALA A 503 17.70 -20.42 3.54
N GLY A 504 17.33 -21.15 2.48
CA GLY A 504 18.26 -21.90 1.63
C GLY A 504 18.75 -23.20 2.28
N ALA A 505 18.02 -23.73 3.27
CA ALA A 505 18.36 -24.97 3.96
C ALA A 505 17.99 -26.24 3.17
N VAL A 506 17.34 -26.07 2.01
CA VAL A 506 16.84 -27.18 1.17
C VAL A 506 17.70 -27.35 -0.07
N ALA A 507 18.43 -28.46 -0.13
CA ALA A 507 19.26 -28.84 -1.29
C ALA A 507 18.52 -29.84 -2.20
N GLY A 508 18.60 -29.63 -3.51
CA GLY A 508 18.07 -30.57 -4.50
C GLY A 508 16.54 -30.60 -4.60
N GLY A 509 16.04 -31.68 -5.21
CA GLY A 509 14.61 -31.97 -5.42
C GLY A 509 14.01 -31.26 -6.63
N GLN A 510 13.46 -32.04 -7.56
CA GLN A 510 12.84 -31.55 -8.80
C GLN A 510 11.33 -31.39 -8.66
N ARG A 511 10.66 -32.32 -7.97
CA ARG A 511 9.19 -32.36 -7.88
C ARG A 511 8.74 -32.07 -6.45
N CYS A 512 8.02 -30.96 -6.29
CA CYS A 512 7.70 -30.38 -4.99
C CYS A 512 6.19 -30.20 -4.81
N VAL A 513 5.69 -30.46 -3.60
CA VAL A 513 4.36 -30.02 -3.17
C VAL A 513 4.50 -28.95 -2.10
N VAL A 514 3.80 -27.83 -2.27
CA VAL A 514 3.63 -26.81 -1.22
C VAL A 514 2.22 -26.93 -0.66
N VAL A 515 2.10 -27.00 0.66
CA VAL A 515 0.82 -27.12 1.36
C VAL A 515 0.48 -25.79 2.00
N ASP A 516 -0.50 -25.10 1.41
CA ASP A 516 -1.04 -23.84 1.93
C ASP A 516 -2.08 -24.12 3.03
N GLY A 517 -1.62 -24.17 4.28
CA GLY A 517 -2.49 -24.44 5.43
C GLY A 517 -3.16 -23.21 6.03
N THR A 518 -2.89 -22.00 5.52
CA THR A 518 -3.38 -20.75 6.14
C THR A 518 -4.05 -19.78 5.18
N GLY A 519 -3.93 -20.01 3.88
CA GLY A 519 -4.40 -19.11 2.84
C GLY A 519 -3.58 -17.84 2.75
N ARG A 520 -2.46 -17.73 3.48
CA ARG A 520 -1.61 -16.55 3.44
C ARG A 520 -0.50 -16.73 2.40
N ILE A 521 0.05 -15.60 1.98
CA ILE A 521 0.95 -15.48 0.84
C ILE A 521 2.22 -16.35 0.93
N GLN A 522 2.63 -16.79 2.13
CA GLN A 522 3.84 -17.61 2.37
C GLN A 522 3.92 -18.84 1.46
N ALA A 523 2.81 -19.56 1.27
CA ALA A 523 2.77 -20.74 0.41
C ALA A 523 3.09 -20.39 -1.05
N GLY A 524 2.42 -19.36 -1.58
CA GLY A 524 2.67 -18.88 -2.94
C GLY A 524 4.09 -18.34 -3.12
N LEU A 525 4.65 -17.65 -2.13
CA LEU A 525 6.03 -17.18 -2.18
C LEU A 525 7.06 -18.31 -2.22
N ALA A 526 6.84 -19.36 -1.43
CA ALA A 526 7.68 -20.56 -1.49
C ALA A 526 7.56 -21.25 -2.84
N ALA A 527 6.34 -21.38 -3.37
CA ALA A 527 6.10 -21.98 -4.68
C ALA A 527 6.79 -21.21 -5.81
N ASP A 528 6.67 -19.88 -5.82
CA ASP A 528 7.35 -19.01 -6.79
C ASP A 528 8.88 -19.07 -6.65
N PHE A 529 9.41 -19.08 -5.43
CA PHE A 529 10.85 -19.25 -5.18
C PHE A 529 11.37 -20.59 -5.74
N LEU A 530 10.65 -21.69 -5.51
CA LEU A 530 11.00 -23.01 -6.00
C LEU A 530 10.90 -23.11 -7.53
N ALA A 531 9.81 -22.61 -8.12
CA ALA A 531 9.57 -22.64 -9.56
C ALA A 531 10.62 -21.82 -10.33
N ARG A 532 11.04 -20.67 -9.79
CA ARG A 532 12.18 -19.89 -10.34
C ARG A 532 13.50 -20.66 -10.34
N GLY A 533 13.64 -21.63 -9.44
CA GLY A 533 14.77 -22.57 -9.42
C GLY A 533 14.65 -23.71 -10.43
N GLY A 534 13.65 -23.71 -11.31
CA GLY A 534 13.43 -24.74 -12.33
C GLY A 534 12.70 -25.99 -11.85
N ARG A 535 12.09 -25.94 -10.66
CA ARG A 535 11.38 -27.08 -10.05
C ARG A 535 9.94 -27.18 -10.53
N GLU A 536 9.43 -28.40 -10.62
CA GLU A 536 8.01 -28.68 -10.81
C GLU A 536 7.29 -28.53 -9.47
N VAL A 537 6.34 -27.59 -9.40
CA VAL A 537 5.66 -27.24 -8.14
C VAL A 537 4.16 -27.40 -8.28
N THR A 538 3.57 -28.13 -7.34
CA THR A 538 2.13 -28.16 -7.09
C THR A 538 1.82 -27.51 -5.76
N VAL A 539 0.86 -26.59 -5.70
CA VAL A 539 0.35 -26.01 -4.44
C VAL A 539 -1.02 -26.58 -4.16
N ILE A 540 -1.18 -27.21 -3.00
CA ILE A 540 -2.48 -27.70 -2.51
C ILE A 540 -2.99 -26.80 -1.37
N THR A 541 -4.30 -26.59 -1.29
CA THR A 541 -4.91 -25.74 -0.27
C THR A 541 -6.34 -26.22 0.03
N PRO A 542 -6.81 -26.18 1.29
CA PRO A 542 -8.21 -26.50 1.63
C PRO A 542 -9.18 -25.38 1.19
N TYR A 543 -8.66 -24.22 0.78
CA TYR A 543 -9.48 -23.06 0.41
C TYR A 543 -9.83 -23.06 -1.09
N HIS A 544 -10.84 -22.26 -1.44
CA HIS A 544 -11.29 -22.10 -2.84
C HIS A 544 -10.24 -21.53 -3.78
N THR A 545 -9.22 -20.86 -3.23
CA THR A 545 -8.07 -20.39 -4.01
C THR A 545 -6.78 -20.54 -3.21
N VAL A 546 -5.65 -20.73 -3.90
CA VAL A 546 -4.32 -20.66 -3.27
C VAL A 546 -4.10 -19.25 -2.75
N CYS A 547 -3.58 -19.13 -1.53
CA CYS A 547 -3.41 -17.84 -0.87
C CYS A 547 -4.76 -17.09 -0.73
N ASP A 548 -5.83 -17.80 -0.33
CA ASP A 548 -7.20 -17.26 -0.21
C ASP A 548 -7.29 -16.03 0.71
N ASN A 549 -6.64 -16.10 1.88
CA ASN A 549 -6.52 -15.04 2.87
C ASN A 549 -5.37 -14.04 2.56
N THR A 550 -5.05 -13.84 1.29
CA THR A 550 -4.09 -12.82 0.83
C THR A 550 -4.84 -11.69 0.15
N GLU A 551 -4.42 -10.45 0.44
CA GLU A 551 -5.07 -9.28 -0.12
C GLU A 551 -4.93 -9.24 -1.65
N PRO A 552 -5.95 -8.74 -2.37
CA PRO A 552 -5.90 -8.67 -3.84
C PRO A 552 -4.62 -7.99 -4.36
N SER A 553 -4.14 -6.98 -3.64
CA SER A 553 -2.98 -6.20 -4.07
C SER A 553 -1.64 -6.93 -4.15
N THR A 554 -1.49 -8.03 -3.43
CA THR A 554 -0.30 -8.89 -3.52
C THR A 554 -0.61 -10.20 -4.23
N LYS A 555 -1.88 -10.61 -4.26
CA LYS A 555 -2.34 -11.85 -4.91
C LYS A 555 -2.23 -11.81 -6.43
N GLU A 556 -2.65 -10.73 -7.09
CA GLU A 556 -2.58 -10.62 -8.55
C GLU A 556 -1.15 -10.74 -9.12
N PRO A 557 -0.15 -9.97 -8.64
CA PRO A 557 1.23 -10.12 -9.14
C PRO A 557 1.83 -11.48 -8.77
N LEU A 558 1.40 -12.10 -7.66
CA LEU A 558 1.81 -13.47 -7.33
C LEU A 558 1.26 -14.47 -8.35
N TYR A 559 -0.03 -14.41 -8.68
CA TYR A 559 -0.66 -15.32 -9.63
C TYR A 559 -0.05 -15.21 -11.03
N GLU A 560 0.27 -13.99 -11.49
CA GLU A 560 1.02 -13.79 -12.74
C GLU A 560 2.33 -14.58 -12.75
N ARG A 561 3.04 -14.61 -11.61
CA ARG A 561 4.33 -15.29 -11.47
C ARG A 561 4.18 -16.80 -11.35
N LEU A 562 3.20 -17.28 -10.58
CA LEU A 562 2.90 -18.70 -10.43
C LEU A 562 2.52 -19.33 -11.78
N TYR A 563 1.63 -18.69 -12.55
CA TYR A 563 1.24 -19.21 -13.86
C TYR A 563 2.37 -19.15 -14.89
N ARG A 564 3.17 -18.07 -14.92
CA ARG A 564 4.36 -18.02 -15.79
C ARG A 564 5.42 -19.05 -15.41
N GLY A 565 5.51 -19.39 -14.13
CA GLY A 565 6.40 -20.43 -13.63
C GLY A 565 5.89 -21.86 -13.84
N GLY A 566 4.71 -22.06 -14.45
CA GLY A 566 4.12 -23.39 -14.65
C GLY A 566 3.68 -24.08 -13.36
N VAL A 567 3.42 -23.32 -12.29
CA VAL A 567 2.98 -23.89 -11.00
C VAL A 567 1.55 -24.40 -11.13
N THR A 568 1.33 -25.64 -10.68
CA THR A 568 -0.02 -26.24 -10.61
C THR A 568 -0.71 -25.82 -9.32
N LEU A 569 -1.91 -25.25 -9.41
CA LEU A 569 -2.69 -24.80 -8.24
C LEU A 569 -3.90 -25.72 -8.05
N VAL A 570 -4.03 -26.31 -6.86
CA VAL A 570 -5.09 -27.27 -6.53
C VAL A 570 -5.86 -26.78 -5.30
N PRO A 571 -7.01 -26.09 -5.51
CA PRO A 571 -7.89 -25.67 -4.43
C PRO A 571 -8.72 -26.83 -3.86
N ASP A 572 -9.44 -26.55 -2.78
CA ASP A 572 -10.42 -27.45 -2.15
C ASP A 572 -9.83 -28.83 -1.80
N ALA A 573 -8.54 -28.87 -1.42
CA ALA A 573 -7.75 -30.05 -1.17
C ALA A 573 -7.05 -29.99 0.19
N THR A 574 -7.53 -30.78 1.15
CA THR A 574 -6.93 -30.93 2.47
C THR A 574 -5.89 -32.05 2.48
N LEU A 575 -4.68 -31.75 2.98
CA LEU A 575 -3.64 -32.74 3.27
C LEU A 575 -4.12 -33.70 4.36
N THR A 576 -4.03 -35.00 4.13
CA THR A 576 -4.39 -36.04 5.13
C THR A 576 -3.20 -36.86 5.62
N GLY A 577 -2.08 -36.85 4.89
CA GLY A 577 -0.87 -37.52 5.34
C GLY A 577 0.26 -37.45 4.32
N ILE A 578 1.46 -37.77 4.79
CA ILE A 578 2.68 -37.90 3.99
C ILE A 578 3.25 -39.28 4.29
N ALA A 579 3.63 -40.03 3.25
CA ALA A 579 4.23 -41.35 3.39
C ALA A 579 5.59 -41.39 2.70
N ALA A 580 6.50 -42.21 3.22
CA ALA A 580 7.73 -42.54 2.53
C ALA A 580 7.43 -43.45 1.33
N GLY A 581 8.01 -43.11 0.18
CA GLY A 581 7.99 -43.91 -1.03
C GLY A 581 9.36 -44.56 -1.32
N GLU A 582 9.48 -45.18 -2.50
CA GLU A 582 10.74 -45.79 -2.93
C GLU A 582 11.85 -44.74 -3.13
N GLY A 583 13.10 -45.10 -2.86
CA GLY A 583 14.25 -44.25 -3.20
C GLY A 583 14.31 -42.90 -2.49
N SER A 584 13.81 -42.80 -1.25
CA SER A 584 13.68 -41.55 -0.46
C SER A 584 12.65 -40.55 -1.02
N ARG A 585 11.76 -41.00 -1.90
CA ARG A 585 10.64 -40.18 -2.38
C ARG A 585 9.55 -40.08 -1.33
N LEU A 586 8.67 -39.10 -1.49
CA LEU A 586 7.50 -38.87 -0.66
C LEU A 586 6.22 -39.04 -1.49
N THR A 587 5.16 -39.50 -0.83
CA THR A 587 3.80 -39.50 -1.37
C THR A 587 2.93 -38.65 -0.47
N VAL A 588 2.25 -37.67 -1.06
CA VAL A 588 1.25 -36.83 -0.38
C VAL A 588 -0.13 -37.42 -0.62
N SER A 589 -0.92 -37.57 0.45
CA SER A 589 -2.34 -37.93 0.39
C SER A 589 -3.20 -36.72 0.69
N ALA A 590 -4.24 -36.50 -0.11
CA ALA A 590 -5.19 -35.41 0.07
C ALA A 590 -6.63 -35.86 -0.16
N ILE A 591 -7.58 -35.12 0.40
CA ILE A 591 -9.01 -35.28 0.16
C ILE A 591 -9.58 -33.99 -0.41
N ASN A 592 -10.58 -34.10 -1.28
CA ASN A 592 -11.39 -32.95 -1.63
C ASN A 592 -12.45 -32.73 -0.54
N ASP A 593 -12.48 -31.55 0.08
CA ASP A 593 -13.28 -31.29 1.29
C ASP A 593 -14.80 -31.37 1.06
N TYR A 594 -15.24 -31.20 -0.18
CA TYR A 594 -16.66 -31.19 -0.52
C TYR A 594 -17.18 -32.55 -0.97
N SER A 595 -16.39 -33.29 -1.75
CA SER A 595 -16.78 -34.62 -2.26
C SER A 595 -16.32 -35.77 -1.37
N GLY A 596 -15.37 -35.54 -0.47
CA GLY A 596 -14.70 -36.58 0.31
C GLY A 596 -13.79 -37.50 -0.50
N ARG A 597 -13.62 -37.24 -1.80
CA ARG A 597 -12.80 -38.07 -2.68
C ARG A 597 -11.31 -37.91 -2.34
N GLY A 598 -10.69 -39.01 -1.90
CA GLY A 598 -9.26 -39.10 -1.66
C GLY A 598 -8.44 -39.33 -2.93
N TRP A 599 -7.20 -38.85 -2.93
CA TRP A 599 -6.21 -39.02 -4.01
C TRP A 599 -4.80 -38.82 -3.46
N THR A 600 -3.79 -39.16 -4.28
CA THR A 600 -2.37 -39.07 -3.91
C THR A 600 -1.52 -38.41 -4.98
N ILE A 601 -0.40 -37.81 -4.57
CA ILE A 601 0.69 -37.35 -5.43
C ILE A 601 1.95 -38.14 -5.03
N PRO A 602 2.35 -39.16 -5.81
CA PRO A 602 3.57 -39.93 -5.54
C PRO A 602 4.83 -39.21 -6.05
N ASP A 603 6.00 -39.82 -5.83
CA ASP A 603 7.29 -39.46 -6.44
C ASP A 603 7.79 -38.02 -6.17
N LEU A 604 7.47 -37.49 -4.99
CA LEU A 604 7.90 -36.16 -4.57
C LEU A 604 9.30 -36.20 -3.97
N ASP A 605 10.11 -35.19 -4.28
CA ASP A 605 11.38 -34.95 -3.60
C ASP A 605 11.19 -34.11 -2.32
N LEU A 606 10.19 -33.23 -2.32
CA LEU A 606 10.03 -32.20 -1.31
C LEU A 606 8.56 -31.93 -1.01
N VAL A 607 8.23 -31.83 0.26
CA VAL A 607 6.95 -31.30 0.74
C VAL A 607 7.21 -30.08 1.63
N VAL A 608 6.62 -28.94 1.28
CA VAL A 608 6.81 -27.67 1.98
C VAL A 608 5.54 -27.30 2.74
N LEU A 609 5.66 -27.12 4.04
CA LEU A 609 4.55 -26.83 4.94
C LEU A 609 4.43 -25.31 5.18
N ALA A 610 3.27 -24.73 4.88
CA ALA A 610 2.93 -23.33 5.14
C ALA A 610 1.75 -23.22 6.13
N TYR A 611 1.98 -23.65 7.38
CA TYR A 611 0.97 -23.67 8.45
C TYR A 611 1.09 -22.50 9.46
N GLY A 612 1.85 -21.46 9.10
CA GLY A 612 2.09 -20.30 9.96
C GLY A 612 3.03 -20.59 11.13
N GLY A 613 2.93 -19.80 12.20
CA GLY A 613 3.82 -19.87 13.35
C GLY A 613 3.20 -20.51 14.60
N ARG A 614 4.06 -20.99 15.49
CA ARG A 614 3.78 -21.26 16.90
C ARG A 614 4.53 -20.23 17.73
N ALA A 615 3.79 -19.46 18.53
CA ALA A 615 4.35 -18.45 19.43
C ALA A 615 5.39 -19.07 20.38
N VAL A 616 6.48 -18.33 20.65
CA VAL A 616 7.50 -18.68 21.64
C VAL A 616 7.29 -17.77 22.85
N ASP A 617 6.47 -18.19 23.80
CA ASP A 617 6.02 -17.39 24.96
C ASP A 617 6.49 -17.94 26.32
N GLU A 618 7.38 -18.94 26.31
CA GLU A 618 7.84 -19.64 27.51
C GLU A 618 8.53 -18.71 28.51
N LEU A 619 9.36 -17.77 28.01
CA LEU A 619 10.03 -16.77 28.83
C LEU A 619 9.03 -15.84 29.53
N PHE A 620 7.96 -15.45 28.83
CA PHE A 620 6.91 -14.60 29.40
C PHE A 620 6.22 -15.31 30.57
N ARG A 621 5.76 -16.54 30.35
CA ARG A 621 5.09 -17.35 31.38
C ARG A 621 6.00 -17.61 32.58
N ALA A 622 7.30 -17.79 32.35
CA ALA A 622 8.27 -18.06 33.40
C ALA A 622 8.62 -16.80 34.24
N LEU A 623 8.47 -15.60 33.69
CA LEU A 623 8.72 -14.34 34.40
C LEU A 623 7.49 -13.76 35.09
N ASP A 624 6.29 -14.19 34.68
CA ASP A 624 5.04 -13.71 35.27
C ASP A 624 5.00 -13.92 36.79
N GLY A 625 4.58 -12.89 37.53
CA GLY A 625 4.56 -12.88 38.99
C GLY A 625 5.93 -12.85 39.70
N ARG A 626 7.06 -12.72 38.99
CA ARG A 626 8.42 -12.75 39.59
C ARG A 626 9.06 -11.39 39.87
N GLY A 627 8.26 -10.32 39.92
CA GLY A 627 8.72 -8.98 40.29
C GLY A 627 8.60 -7.91 39.18
N PRO A 628 9.23 -8.06 38.01
CA PRO A 628 9.18 -7.02 36.98
C PRO A 628 7.81 -6.97 36.28
N GLU A 629 7.47 -5.80 35.74
CA GLU A 629 6.36 -5.64 34.79
C GLU A 629 6.70 -6.39 33.49
N VAL A 630 5.89 -7.37 33.06
CA VAL A 630 6.19 -8.18 31.87
C VAL A 630 5.18 -7.90 30.75
N HIS A 631 5.66 -7.69 29.53
CA HIS A 631 4.85 -7.50 28.33
C HIS A 631 5.21 -8.54 27.26
N LEU A 632 4.21 -9.19 26.68
CA LEU A 632 4.36 -10.08 25.53
C LEU A 632 3.93 -9.35 24.25
N VAL A 633 4.78 -9.33 23.23
CA VAL A 633 4.52 -8.59 21.97
C VAL A 633 4.95 -9.32 20.71
N GLY A 634 4.37 -8.93 19.59
CA GLY A 634 4.68 -9.45 18.26
C GLY A 634 4.23 -10.89 18.09
N ASP A 635 4.98 -11.66 17.32
CA ASP A 635 4.63 -13.05 17.04
C ASP A 635 4.75 -13.97 18.28
N ALA A 636 5.46 -13.53 19.33
CA ALA A 636 5.48 -14.22 20.63
C ALA A 636 4.14 -14.13 21.35
N MET A 637 3.34 -13.08 21.10
CA MET A 637 1.95 -13.02 21.56
C MET A 637 1.05 -13.83 20.65
N ALA A 638 1.08 -13.52 19.35
CA ALA A 638 0.32 -14.24 18.34
C ALA A 638 0.94 -13.99 16.95
N PRO A 639 1.33 -15.03 16.20
CA PRO A 639 1.96 -14.89 14.88
C PRO A 639 1.06 -14.21 13.85
N ARG A 640 1.48 -13.03 13.39
CA ARG A 640 0.70 -12.15 12.50
C ARG A 640 1.60 -11.52 11.44
N LEU A 641 1.34 -10.27 11.04
CA LEU A 641 2.06 -9.57 9.99
C LEU A 641 3.10 -8.62 10.59
N LEU A 642 4.06 -8.18 9.77
CA LEU A 642 5.10 -7.22 10.18
C LEU A 642 4.53 -5.95 10.82
N HIS A 643 3.41 -5.46 10.28
CA HIS A 643 2.75 -4.26 10.80
C HIS A 643 2.29 -4.41 12.25
N ASP A 644 1.82 -5.60 12.64
CA ASP A 644 1.38 -5.88 14.01
C ASP A 644 2.57 -5.90 14.96
N ALA A 645 3.66 -6.57 14.55
CA ALA A 645 4.89 -6.65 15.34
C ALA A 645 5.46 -5.27 15.66
N ILE A 646 5.57 -4.38 14.66
CA ILE A 646 6.09 -3.02 14.85
C ILE A 646 5.12 -2.17 15.70
N LEU A 647 3.81 -2.28 15.48
CA LEU A 647 2.81 -1.54 16.25
C LEU A 647 2.80 -1.96 17.73
N GLU A 648 2.81 -3.24 18.02
CA GLU A 648 2.86 -3.76 19.40
C GLU A 648 4.18 -3.39 20.08
N GLY A 649 5.31 -3.50 19.37
CA GLY A 649 6.60 -3.02 19.87
C GLY A 649 6.57 -1.53 20.22
N THR A 650 6.02 -0.70 19.33
CA THR A 650 5.86 0.75 19.56
C THR A 650 5.04 1.05 20.81
N ARG A 651 3.91 0.35 20.97
CA ARG A 651 3.01 0.54 22.13
C ARG A 651 3.66 0.06 23.43
N ALA A 652 4.38 -1.06 23.41
CA ALA A 652 5.08 -1.55 24.60
C ALA A 652 6.20 -0.59 25.03
N GLY A 653 7.02 -0.10 24.10
CA GLY A 653 8.05 0.90 24.42
C GLY A 653 7.48 2.22 24.97
N ARG A 654 6.25 2.59 24.58
CA ARG A 654 5.50 3.74 25.13
C ARG A 654 4.88 3.48 26.49
N ARG A 655 4.54 2.23 26.79
CA ARG A 655 3.87 1.84 28.04
C ARG A 655 4.83 1.76 29.22
N VAL A 656 6.04 1.25 29.00
CA VAL A 656 7.04 0.99 30.06
C VAL A 656 7.54 2.23 30.79
#